data_AF-A0A9N9FTN8-F1
#
_entry.id   AF-A0A9N9FTN8-F1
#
_cell.length_a   1.000
_cell.length_b   1.000
_cell.length_c   1.000
_cell.angle_alpha   90.00
_cell.angle_beta   90.00
_cell.angle_gamma   90.00
#
_symmetry.space_group_name_H-M   'P 1'
#
loop_
_entity.id
_entity.type
_entity.pdbx_description
1 polymer ?
#
loop_
_entity_poly.entity_id
_entity_poly.type
_entity_poly.pdbx_seq_one_letter_code
_entity_poly.pdbx_strand_id
1 'polypeptide(L)'
;MSDVNSKRATHNFNSQHNAIGAWFLGPQAENFVYLQKIFNNVAEHQMEARQKYFPDDLPFINSETQASPEFQESMKKLEGTLRCLMGHLSDHSVPFWSPRYMGHMNTDTSLPANVGYLTTMFFNQNNVSAEGGPLTTLIEIEVGKQLCEMVGYNIDSANKNEPVGWGHITCGARNLKFYPLSLRRASDHTEPLHFIADSFKVELCDGTQKLLKDCSTWEMLNIKAQTILDFTERLSKEYNISEQYLESVMHNYLIQTVGKDVLKKHFGVTKPTLYFVGATKHYSWPKAAAVTGIGSENLRNIPVNNAARMDPDALDKLLQQCLENQQAVYAVVTIMGSTEHGAVDPLSQVVKLREKYEKLGLTFVIHADAAWGGYFASMICKTPEDRAIHSPDPNMDYVPTLALRPYTENELKHLKFCDSITVDPHKSGYCPYPAGGLLYRDGRMKHMVTWTSPVVFQDSDYECVGIYGIEGSKPGSSSVGVWFSHEIIGLHSNGYGALLGEATFTCTKMYTHWATMSTDDTSFTVVPFNPLPAELEGQTSEEIEAQKEFIRQRIVNRSNTDLIHDEDALELIKKLGSDLIINTFACNFRIDGKVNENVIEANSLNRRIYERFSIRKITDKMNTKPLIITSTKLSQKAYGECLTNFKRRLGLKGDQDLYILVNVVMSPFPTVGNFIGELANEFKKVAEEEAKVSIKHNKSSPDHHGFIMQGTDSLYLVHLPMFYMENHNHQLILQAELPPDVMEKYIEVRQQDPKQIMMLGNIEETTLNDLMSKKEFKAEIYKGLPDGSGSYWMTGVPVKNVRVIKKRGLRPNYLDTHYPTGHMPFYLYGTEKQLHIDHLLVKAPNIHISADQVKLELESGTLDKTRSEIGVLAHITSINEIVMQPFKNNSTLEEGFIIKPGAKFDIELYDDPVKDPEANGPGLNDVSKTTPFAKGTITLGSNVWLDTDMLNEDHLDHPVCASQWRERFADLLSEHERYWTCPLHS
;
A
#
# COMPACT_ATOMS: atom_id res chain seq x y z
N MET A 1 -12.60 23.86 -60.80
CA MET A 1 -13.26 24.78 -59.86
C MET A 1 -12.44 24.77 -58.58
N SER A 2 -11.18 25.23 -58.55
CA SER A 2 -10.63 26.60 -58.68
C SER A 2 -11.08 27.55 -57.58
N ASP A 3 -10.09 27.96 -56.77
CA ASP A 3 -10.02 29.10 -55.85
C ASP A 3 -10.59 29.01 -54.43
N VAL A 4 -9.96 28.16 -53.59
CA VAL A 4 -9.66 28.50 -52.18
C VAL A 4 -8.28 27.95 -51.81
N ASN A 5 -7.24 28.47 -52.44
CA ASN A 5 -5.84 28.19 -52.08
C ASN A 5 -5.08 29.52 -52.02
N SER A 6 -5.34 30.34 -50.99
CA SER A 6 -4.43 31.42 -50.55
C SER A 6 -4.95 32.14 -49.29
N LYS A 7 -4.96 31.44 -48.15
CA LYS A 7 -4.65 32.09 -46.88
C LYS A 7 -3.58 31.24 -46.21
N ARG A 8 -2.32 31.66 -46.40
CA ARG A 8 -1.15 31.08 -45.74
C ARG A 8 -1.43 30.98 -44.25
N ALA A 9 -1.47 29.73 -43.79
CA ALA A 9 -1.22 29.34 -42.42
C ALA A 9 0.04 30.06 -41.93
N THR A 10 -0.12 30.84 -40.86
CA THR A 10 0.93 30.99 -39.86
C THR A 10 0.60 29.96 -38.80
N HIS A 11 1.52 29.02 -38.59
CA HIS A 11 1.39 27.92 -37.65
C HIS A 11 1.41 28.48 -36.21
N ASN A 12 0.33 28.30 -35.45
CA ASN A 12 0.18 28.86 -34.11
C ASN A 12 0.03 27.70 -33.10
N PHE A 13 1.01 27.51 -32.21
CA PHE A 13 1.22 26.28 -31.42
C PHE A 13 1.04 26.49 -29.90
N ASN A 14 0.34 25.58 -29.22
CA ASN A 14 0.69 25.14 -27.86
C ASN A 14 1.66 23.96 -28.00
N SER A 15 2.91 24.27 -28.31
CA SER A 15 3.93 23.33 -28.80
C SER A 15 4.28 22.23 -27.79
N GLN A 16 4.27 22.51 -26.49
CA GLN A 16 4.69 21.58 -25.44
C GLN A 16 3.65 20.48 -25.17
N HIS A 17 2.39 20.83 -24.89
CA HIS A 17 1.33 19.85 -24.65
C HIS A 17 1.06 19.00 -25.90
N ASN A 18 1.15 19.60 -27.10
CA ASN A 18 1.01 18.86 -28.35
C ASN A 18 2.14 17.83 -28.56
N ALA A 19 3.36 18.14 -28.15
CA ALA A 19 4.47 17.17 -28.19
C ALA A 19 4.20 16.01 -27.22
N ILE A 20 3.76 16.31 -26.00
CA ILE A 20 3.36 15.30 -25.01
C ILE A 20 2.25 14.40 -25.56
N GLY A 21 1.23 14.96 -26.20
CA GLY A 21 0.15 14.20 -26.83
C GLY A 21 0.63 13.20 -27.88
N ALA A 22 1.74 13.48 -28.58
CA ALA A 22 2.33 12.57 -29.57
C ALA A 22 3.13 11.41 -28.96
N TRP A 23 3.45 11.47 -27.65
CA TRP A 23 4.22 10.44 -26.96
C TRP A 23 3.38 9.29 -26.41
N PHE A 24 2.05 9.32 -26.57
CA PHE A 24 1.13 8.31 -26.06
C PHE A 24 0.22 7.78 -27.16
N LEU A 25 -0.39 6.61 -26.95
CA LEU A 25 -1.46 6.15 -27.85
C LEU A 25 -2.71 7.02 -27.67
N GLY A 26 -2.97 7.42 -26.42
CA GLY A 26 -3.99 8.38 -26.05
C GLY A 26 -5.22 7.73 -25.41
N PRO A 27 -6.00 8.47 -24.58
CA PRO A 27 -7.16 7.95 -23.86
C PRO A 27 -8.23 7.25 -24.71
N GLN A 28 -8.35 7.62 -25.99
CA GLN A 28 -9.30 7.05 -26.95
C GLN A 28 -8.57 6.49 -28.18
N ALA A 29 -7.28 6.18 -28.05
CA ALA A 29 -6.40 5.76 -29.14
C ALA A 29 -6.36 6.76 -30.31
N GLU A 30 -6.32 8.05 -29.99
CA GLU A 30 -6.28 9.17 -30.94
C GLU A 30 -5.11 9.05 -31.93
N ASN A 31 -3.99 8.44 -31.49
CA ASN A 31 -2.81 8.21 -32.31
C ASN A 31 -2.75 6.82 -32.98
N PHE A 32 -3.87 6.09 -33.05
CA PHE A 32 -3.93 4.73 -33.62
C PHE A 32 -3.34 4.62 -35.04
N VAL A 33 -3.62 5.58 -35.92
CA VAL A 33 -3.12 5.58 -37.31
C VAL A 33 -1.58 5.59 -37.34
N TYR A 34 -0.95 6.31 -36.41
CA TYR A 34 0.51 6.33 -36.30
C TYR A 34 1.04 5.01 -35.76
N LEU A 35 0.40 4.44 -34.73
CA LEU A 35 0.77 3.12 -34.20
C LEU A 35 0.72 2.03 -35.28
N GLN A 36 -0.37 1.99 -36.07
CA GLN A 36 -0.53 1.02 -37.16
C GLN A 36 0.60 1.15 -38.19
N LYS A 37 0.92 2.39 -38.60
CA LYS A 37 2.02 2.65 -39.53
C LYS A 37 3.37 2.20 -38.96
N ILE A 38 3.63 2.48 -37.69
CA ILE A 38 4.86 2.06 -37.01
C ILE A 38 4.96 0.53 -36.98
N PHE A 39 3.89 -0.18 -36.62
CA PHE A 39 3.90 -1.64 -36.58
C PHE A 39 4.12 -2.28 -37.95
N ASN A 40 3.54 -1.72 -39.01
CA ASN A 40 3.82 -2.18 -40.38
C ASN A 40 5.30 -1.98 -40.73
N ASN A 41 5.87 -0.80 -40.43
CA ASN A 41 7.28 -0.54 -40.67
C ASN A 41 8.18 -1.52 -39.87
N VAL A 42 7.84 -1.81 -38.60
CA VAL A 42 8.58 -2.78 -37.79
C VAL A 42 8.53 -4.17 -38.42
N ALA A 43 7.36 -4.63 -38.87
CA ALA A 43 7.22 -5.91 -39.55
C ALA A 43 8.03 -5.99 -40.85
N GLU A 44 8.02 -4.94 -41.66
CA GLU A 44 8.81 -4.83 -42.89
C GLU A 44 10.31 -4.92 -42.60
N HIS A 45 10.81 -4.16 -41.62
CA HIS A 45 12.24 -4.20 -41.27
C HIS A 45 12.67 -5.52 -40.64
N GLN A 46 11.77 -6.23 -39.94
CA GLN A 46 12.04 -7.60 -39.47
C GLN A 46 12.22 -8.58 -40.64
N MET A 47 11.39 -8.45 -41.68
CA MET A 47 11.53 -9.23 -42.90
C MET A 47 12.86 -8.92 -43.61
N GLU A 48 13.15 -7.65 -43.84
CA GLU A 48 14.38 -7.20 -44.52
C GLU A 48 15.65 -7.64 -43.77
N ALA A 49 15.67 -7.50 -42.45
CA ALA A 49 16.82 -7.90 -41.62
C ALA A 49 17.11 -9.41 -41.74
N ARG A 50 16.06 -10.25 -41.74
CA ARG A 50 16.21 -11.71 -41.86
C ARG A 50 16.63 -12.13 -43.27
N GLN A 51 16.08 -11.50 -44.31
CA GLN A 51 16.45 -11.81 -45.70
C GLN A 51 17.87 -11.35 -46.05
N LYS A 52 18.36 -10.29 -45.40
CA LYS A 52 19.74 -9.81 -45.58
C LYS A 52 20.77 -10.71 -44.90
N TYR A 53 20.38 -11.48 -43.89
CA TYR A 53 21.25 -12.40 -43.16
C TYR A 53 21.41 -13.70 -43.96
N PHE A 54 22.52 -13.82 -44.70
CA PHE A 54 22.78 -14.91 -45.66
C PHE A 54 21.69 -15.02 -46.77
N PRO A 55 21.69 -14.09 -47.75
CA PRO A 55 20.61 -13.97 -48.73
C PRO A 55 20.47 -15.15 -49.70
N ASP A 56 21.49 -16.03 -49.78
CA ASP A 56 21.48 -17.20 -50.65
C ASP A 56 20.83 -18.44 -49.99
N ASP A 57 20.45 -18.35 -48.71
CA ASP A 57 19.75 -19.44 -48.01
C ASP A 57 18.35 -19.68 -48.60
N LEU A 58 18.01 -20.94 -48.82
CA LEU A 58 16.67 -21.32 -49.29
C LEU A 58 15.60 -21.09 -48.20
N PRO A 59 14.35 -20.77 -48.57
CA PRO A 59 13.28 -20.62 -47.61
C PRO A 59 12.98 -21.96 -46.90
N PHE A 60 13.20 -21.99 -45.58
CA PHE A 60 12.86 -23.14 -44.73
C PHE A 60 11.34 -23.31 -44.53
N ILE A 61 10.57 -22.23 -44.68
CA ILE A 61 9.11 -22.23 -44.69
C ILE A 61 8.68 -21.67 -46.04
N ASN A 62 8.31 -22.56 -46.97
CA ASN A 62 7.97 -22.21 -48.35
C ASN A 62 6.44 -22.14 -48.56
N SER A 63 6.01 -21.72 -49.76
CA SER A 63 4.58 -21.59 -50.08
C SER A 63 3.81 -22.91 -50.01
N GLU A 64 4.44 -24.06 -50.26
CA GLU A 64 3.81 -25.37 -50.10
C GLU A 64 3.54 -25.67 -48.63
N THR A 65 4.50 -25.39 -47.74
CA THR A 65 4.34 -25.52 -46.29
C THR A 65 3.23 -24.61 -45.80
N GLN A 66 3.21 -23.34 -46.26
CA GLN A 66 2.18 -22.38 -45.89
C GLN A 66 0.79 -22.80 -46.40
N ALA A 67 0.70 -23.44 -47.57
CA ALA A 67 -0.56 -23.92 -48.13
C ALA A 67 -1.04 -25.26 -47.51
N SER A 68 -0.22 -25.92 -46.68
CA SER A 68 -0.59 -27.19 -46.03
C SER A 68 -1.77 -27.03 -45.06
N PRO A 69 -2.66 -28.04 -44.94
CA PRO A 69 -3.75 -28.01 -43.97
C PRO A 69 -3.28 -27.81 -42.53
N GLU A 70 -2.16 -28.41 -42.14
CA GLU A 70 -1.60 -28.35 -40.78
C GLU A 70 -1.14 -26.93 -40.42
N PHE A 71 -0.49 -26.24 -41.39
CA PHE A 71 -0.08 -24.85 -41.20
C PHE A 71 -1.29 -23.92 -41.09
N GLN A 72 -2.26 -24.05 -42.00
CA GLN A 72 -3.47 -23.23 -42.00
C GLN A 72 -4.29 -23.41 -40.71
N GLU A 73 -4.43 -24.64 -40.21
CA GLU A 73 -5.11 -24.90 -38.94
C GLU A 73 -4.34 -24.30 -37.74
N SER A 74 -3.00 -24.39 -37.75
CA SER A 74 -2.17 -23.77 -36.72
C SER A 74 -2.29 -22.24 -36.70
N MET A 75 -2.30 -21.60 -37.88
CA MET A 75 -2.49 -20.15 -38.00
C MET A 75 -3.90 -19.71 -37.59
N LYS A 76 -4.93 -20.45 -38.01
CA LYS A 76 -6.31 -20.21 -37.57
C LYS A 76 -6.44 -20.30 -36.05
N LYS A 77 -5.80 -21.31 -35.42
CA LYS A 77 -5.76 -21.45 -33.97
C LYS A 77 -5.05 -20.27 -33.30
N LEU A 78 -3.92 -19.82 -33.84
CA LEU A 78 -3.20 -18.63 -33.35
C LEU A 78 -4.09 -17.39 -33.40
N GLU A 79 -4.68 -17.08 -34.55
CA GLU A 79 -5.55 -15.91 -34.74
C GLU A 79 -6.79 -15.96 -33.84
N GLY A 80 -7.44 -17.13 -33.76
CA GLY A 80 -8.61 -17.33 -32.90
C GLY A 80 -8.27 -17.15 -31.41
N THR A 81 -7.15 -17.72 -30.96
CA THR A 81 -6.69 -17.60 -29.57
C THR A 81 -6.27 -16.17 -29.25
N LEU A 82 -5.57 -15.50 -30.16
CA LEU A 82 -5.18 -14.09 -30.01
C LEU A 82 -6.40 -13.17 -29.92
N ARG A 83 -7.43 -13.38 -30.75
CA ARG A 83 -8.68 -12.62 -30.69
C ARG A 83 -9.38 -12.76 -29.34
N CYS A 84 -9.42 -13.98 -28.81
CA CYS A 84 -9.97 -14.26 -27.48
C CYS A 84 -9.17 -13.56 -26.37
N LEU A 85 -7.83 -13.66 -26.41
CA LEU A 85 -6.96 -12.99 -25.44
C LEU A 85 -7.16 -11.46 -25.47
N MET A 86 -7.21 -10.85 -26.66
CA MET A 86 -7.46 -9.40 -26.80
C MET A 86 -8.83 -9.01 -26.24
N GLY A 87 -9.88 -9.81 -26.49
CA GLY A 87 -11.21 -9.59 -25.91
C GLY A 87 -11.19 -9.61 -24.39
N HIS A 88 -10.61 -10.64 -23.78
CA HIS A 88 -10.49 -10.72 -22.32
C HIS A 88 -9.64 -9.60 -21.71
N LEU A 89 -8.54 -9.21 -22.36
CA LEU A 89 -7.75 -8.07 -21.91
C LEU A 89 -8.57 -6.78 -21.95
N SER A 90 -9.34 -6.55 -23.01
CA SER A 90 -10.23 -5.39 -23.12
C SER A 90 -11.33 -5.39 -22.04
N ASP A 91 -11.92 -6.56 -21.76
CA ASP A 91 -13.08 -6.68 -20.86
C ASP A 91 -12.71 -6.77 -19.38
N HIS A 92 -11.45 -7.10 -19.05
CA HIS A 92 -11.03 -7.38 -17.67
C HIS A 92 -9.77 -6.62 -17.19
N SER A 93 -9.06 -5.88 -18.04
CA SER A 93 -7.88 -5.11 -17.62
C SER A 93 -8.23 -3.70 -17.13
N VAL A 94 -7.61 -3.27 -16.04
CA VAL A 94 -7.76 -1.90 -15.52
C VAL A 94 -7.39 -0.88 -16.61
N PRO A 95 -8.24 0.14 -16.88
CA PRO A 95 -8.04 1.06 -17.99
C PRO A 95 -7.03 2.17 -17.65
N PHE A 96 -5.76 1.81 -17.45
CA PHE A 96 -4.69 2.74 -17.07
C PHE A 96 -4.49 3.90 -18.08
N TRP A 97 -4.89 3.70 -19.33
CA TRP A 97 -4.84 4.72 -20.39
C TRP A 97 -5.88 5.85 -20.18
N SER A 98 -6.96 5.58 -19.43
CA SER A 98 -8.01 6.56 -19.21
C SER A 98 -7.59 7.57 -18.13
N PRO A 99 -7.81 8.89 -18.34
CA PRO A 99 -7.63 9.90 -17.29
C PRO A 99 -8.60 9.73 -16.10
N ARG A 100 -9.61 8.85 -16.20
CA ARG A 100 -10.43 8.42 -15.06
C ARG A 100 -9.62 7.59 -14.06
N TYR A 101 -8.52 6.97 -14.49
CA TYR A 101 -7.60 6.27 -13.62
C TYR A 101 -6.62 7.25 -12.96
N MET A 102 -6.69 7.33 -11.63
CA MET A 102 -5.78 8.10 -10.80
C MET A 102 -5.50 7.36 -9.48
N GLY A 103 -5.26 6.05 -9.59
CA GLY A 103 -5.16 5.12 -8.47
C GLY A 103 -3.73 4.92 -7.98
N HIS A 104 -3.00 4.02 -8.64
CA HIS A 104 -1.60 3.70 -8.34
C HIS A 104 -0.64 4.36 -9.35
N MET A 105 0.66 4.09 -9.19
CA MET A 105 1.78 4.52 -10.06
C MET A 105 1.75 3.85 -11.45
N ASN A 106 0.58 3.88 -12.10
CA ASN A 106 0.31 3.31 -13.41
C ASN A 106 -0.45 4.32 -14.25
N THR A 107 -0.15 4.38 -15.53
CA THR A 107 -0.86 5.23 -16.51
C THR A 107 -0.60 4.70 -17.91
N ASP A 108 -1.04 5.42 -18.95
CA ASP A 108 -0.65 5.09 -20.32
C ASP A 108 0.88 5.13 -20.44
N THR A 109 1.44 4.08 -21.00
CA THR A 109 2.89 3.97 -21.23
C THR A 109 3.28 4.74 -22.50
N SER A 110 4.49 5.29 -22.53
CA SER A 110 4.95 6.05 -23.68
C SER A 110 5.00 5.15 -24.93
N LEU A 111 4.45 5.66 -26.02
CA LEU A 111 4.53 5.08 -27.35
C LEU A 111 5.97 4.74 -27.76
N PRO A 112 6.99 5.61 -27.57
CA PRO A 112 8.37 5.24 -27.88
C PRO A 112 8.84 4.05 -27.06
N ALA A 113 8.57 3.97 -25.76
CA ALA A 113 9.00 2.82 -24.96
C ALA A 113 8.37 1.49 -25.44
N ASN A 114 7.07 1.51 -25.74
CA ASN A 114 6.35 0.35 -26.27
C ASN A 114 6.90 -0.12 -27.62
N VAL A 115 7.14 0.82 -28.53
CA VAL A 115 7.69 0.52 -29.86
C VAL A 115 9.11 -0.02 -29.75
N GLY A 116 9.98 0.62 -28.97
CA GLY A 116 11.35 0.17 -28.76
C GLY A 116 11.43 -1.25 -28.18
N TYR A 117 10.55 -1.55 -27.21
CA TYR A 117 10.43 -2.88 -26.64
C TYR A 117 9.98 -3.90 -27.70
N LEU A 118 8.87 -3.63 -28.40
CA LEU A 118 8.30 -4.55 -29.39
C LEU A 118 9.27 -4.83 -30.54
N THR A 119 9.90 -3.79 -31.08
CA THR A 119 10.89 -3.93 -32.16
C THR A 119 12.04 -4.85 -31.77
N THR A 120 12.48 -4.78 -30.52
CA THR A 120 13.62 -5.55 -30.02
C THR A 120 13.23 -6.97 -29.61
N MET A 121 11.99 -7.19 -29.17
CA MET A 121 11.50 -8.49 -28.70
C MET A 121 11.68 -9.61 -29.75
N PHE A 122 11.52 -9.30 -31.05
CA PHE A 122 11.70 -10.28 -32.12
C PHE A 122 13.17 -10.73 -32.33
N PHE A 123 14.13 -9.99 -31.79
CA PHE A 123 15.55 -10.40 -31.73
C PHE A 123 15.90 -11.13 -30.43
N ASN A 124 15.03 -11.06 -29.41
CA ASN A 124 15.11 -11.78 -28.15
C ASN A 124 16.52 -11.79 -27.50
N GLN A 125 17.16 -10.62 -27.51
CA GLN A 125 18.53 -10.46 -27.01
C GLN A 125 18.56 -10.55 -25.48
N ASN A 126 19.56 -11.24 -24.94
CA ASN A 126 19.73 -11.46 -23.50
C ASN A 126 20.93 -10.65 -22.98
N ASN A 127 20.68 -9.63 -22.18
CA ASN A 127 21.71 -8.71 -21.65
C ASN A 127 22.52 -9.30 -20.48
N VAL A 128 22.36 -10.59 -20.15
CA VAL A 128 23.22 -11.23 -19.16
C VAL A 128 24.69 -11.30 -19.62
N SER A 129 24.89 -11.51 -20.92
CA SER A 129 26.18 -11.58 -21.57
C SER A 129 26.22 -10.69 -22.81
N ALA A 130 27.38 -10.08 -23.08
CA ALA A 130 27.54 -9.23 -24.26
C ALA A 130 27.33 -9.99 -25.57
N GLU A 131 27.69 -11.28 -25.63
CA GLU A 131 27.45 -12.14 -26.80
C GLU A 131 25.97 -12.46 -27.05
N GLY A 132 25.15 -12.50 -25.98
CA GLY A 132 23.71 -12.75 -26.08
C GLY A 132 22.90 -11.52 -26.51
N GLY A 133 23.52 -10.34 -26.50
CA GLY A 133 22.90 -9.06 -26.79
C GLY A 133 23.90 -7.93 -26.97
N PRO A 134 24.77 -7.94 -28.01
CA PRO A 134 25.89 -7.01 -28.09
C PRO A 134 25.43 -5.56 -28.22
N LEU A 135 24.44 -5.31 -29.07
CA LEU A 135 23.84 -3.98 -29.22
C LEU A 135 23.03 -3.59 -27.99
N THR A 136 22.19 -4.49 -27.48
CA THR A 136 21.28 -4.18 -26.37
C THR A 136 22.02 -4.02 -25.04
N THR A 137 23.20 -4.63 -24.88
CA THR A 137 24.12 -4.42 -23.74
C THR A 137 24.73 -3.02 -23.79
N LEU A 138 25.19 -2.57 -24.96
CA LEU A 138 25.68 -1.20 -25.13
C LEU A 138 24.59 -0.16 -24.86
N ILE A 139 23.37 -0.42 -25.33
CA ILE A 139 22.22 0.43 -25.07
C ILE A 139 21.92 0.48 -23.56
N GLU A 140 22.01 -0.64 -22.84
CA GLU A 140 21.80 -0.62 -21.39
C GLU A 140 22.87 0.18 -20.63
N ILE A 141 24.14 0.07 -21.04
CA ILE A 141 25.22 0.89 -20.50
C ILE A 141 24.93 2.38 -20.73
N GLU A 142 24.43 2.72 -21.92
CA GLU A 142 24.04 4.09 -22.25
C GLU A 142 22.86 4.58 -21.40
N VAL A 143 21.82 3.77 -21.22
CA VAL A 143 20.70 4.08 -20.30
C VAL A 143 21.21 4.32 -18.89
N GLY A 144 22.15 3.50 -18.42
CA GLY A 144 22.81 3.69 -17.13
C GLY A 144 23.50 5.06 -17.01
N LYS A 145 24.21 5.50 -18.05
CA LYS A 145 24.85 6.83 -18.11
C LYS A 145 23.81 7.95 -18.14
N GLN A 146 22.79 7.84 -18.98
CA GLN A 146 21.71 8.82 -19.09
C GLN A 146 21.02 9.05 -17.74
N LEU A 147 20.73 7.98 -17.00
CA LEU A 147 20.14 8.05 -15.67
C LEU A 147 21.12 8.64 -14.63
N CYS A 148 22.40 8.29 -14.71
CA CYS A 148 23.45 8.89 -13.85
C CYS A 148 23.58 10.40 -14.08
N GLU A 149 23.60 10.85 -15.33
CA GLU A 149 23.67 12.26 -15.68
C GLU A 149 22.44 13.03 -15.18
N MET A 150 21.23 12.47 -15.37
CA MET A 150 19.98 13.07 -14.90
C MET A 150 20.00 13.38 -13.40
N VAL A 151 20.56 12.49 -12.57
CA VAL A 151 20.65 12.68 -11.11
C VAL A 151 21.89 13.45 -10.66
N GLY A 152 22.73 13.88 -11.61
CA GLY A 152 23.91 14.70 -11.37
C GLY A 152 25.18 13.93 -10.97
N TYR A 153 25.29 12.64 -11.28
CA TYR A 153 26.55 11.91 -11.18
C TYR A 153 27.48 12.23 -12.35
N ASN A 154 28.78 12.19 -12.09
CA ASN A 154 29.79 12.34 -13.14
C ASN A 154 29.80 11.12 -14.05
N ILE A 155 29.65 11.31 -15.35
CA ILE A 155 29.79 10.25 -16.37
C ILE A 155 31.08 10.41 -17.20
N ASP A 156 31.81 11.51 -17.00
CA ASP A 156 33.05 11.79 -17.72
C ASP A 156 34.24 11.12 -17.02
N SER A 157 34.76 10.07 -17.66
CA SER A 157 35.97 9.37 -17.22
C SER A 157 37.25 10.21 -17.25
N ALA A 158 37.26 11.33 -17.99
CA ALA A 158 38.40 12.25 -18.01
C ALA A 158 38.47 13.13 -16.74
N ASN A 159 37.33 13.37 -16.08
CA ASN A 159 37.29 14.10 -14.81
C ASN A 159 37.76 13.24 -13.65
N LYS A 160 39.07 13.25 -13.38
CA LYS A 160 39.68 12.47 -12.29
C LYS A 160 39.37 12.96 -10.87
N ASN A 161 38.67 14.10 -10.71
CA ASN A 161 38.36 14.66 -9.40
C ASN A 161 37.07 14.10 -8.79
N GLU A 162 36.24 13.43 -9.60
CA GLU A 162 34.97 12.84 -9.17
C GLU A 162 34.88 11.38 -9.62
N PRO A 163 34.29 10.49 -8.82
CA PRO A 163 34.09 9.10 -9.24
C PRO A 163 33.17 9.03 -10.47
N VAL A 164 33.42 8.07 -11.36
CA VAL A 164 32.58 7.85 -12.54
C VAL A 164 31.38 7.01 -12.13
N GLY A 165 30.19 7.54 -12.35
CA GLY A 165 28.92 6.89 -12.08
C GLY A 165 28.66 5.72 -13.01
N TRP A 166 27.90 4.75 -12.53
CA TRP A 166 27.46 3.60 -13.32
C TRP A 166 26.04 3.21 -12.91
N GLY A 167 25.23 2.82 -13.88
CA GLY A 167 23.87 2.36 -13.64
C GLY A 167 23.49 1.22 -14.58
N HIS A 168 22.44 0.50 -14.21
CA HIS A 168 21.85 -0.53 -15.06
C HIS A 168 20.38 -0.78 -14.70
N ILE A 169 19.67 -1.52 -15.55
CA ILE A 169 18.26 -1.88 -15.32
C ILE A 169 18.18 -3.08 -14.38
N THR A 170 17.61 -2.99 -13.17
CA THR A 170 17.71 -4.10 -12.18
C THR A 170 16.77 -4.06 -10.96
N CYS A 171 17.10 -4.91 -9.95
CA CYS A 171 16.72 -4.94 -8.54
C CYS A 171 17.90 -5.13 -7.52
N GLY A 172 18.62 -4.06 -7.08
CA GLY A 172 19.30 -3.95 -5.74
C GLY A 172 20.75 -4.50 -5.48
N ALA A 173 21.41 -4.09 -4.34
CA ALA A 173 22.78 -4.51 -3.88
C ALA A 173 23.15 -4.22 -2.38
N ARG A 174 24.26 -4.80 -1.82
CA ARG A 174 24.55 -4.84 -0.34
C ARG A 174 26.00 -4.64 0.23
N ASN A 175 27.08 -5.19 -0.35
CA ASN A 175 28.18 -5.78 0.48
C ASN A 175 29.31 -4.87 1.06
N LEU A 176 29.30 -3.54 0.87
CA LEU A 176 30.48 -2.66 1.10
C LEU A 176 31.09 -2.68 2.53
N LYS A 177 30.28 -2.78 3.59
CA LYS A 177 30.70 -2.49 4.99
C LYS A 177 31.75 -3.45 5.59
N PHE A 178 31.80 -4.70 5.16
CA PHE A 178 32.71 -5.71 5.75
C PHE A 178 34.02 -5.91 4.99
N TYR A 179 34.19 -5.27 3.83
CA TYR A 179 35.39 -5.44 3.01
C TYR A 179 36.70 -5.12 3.76
N PRO A 180 36.78 -4.05 4.60
CA PRO A 180 37.99 -3.79 5.39
C PRO A 180 38.36 -4.90 6.38
N LEU A 181 37.37 -5.54 7.01
CA LEU A 181 37.60 -6.65 7.92
C LEU A 181 38.11 -7.88 7.17
N SER A 182 37.59 -8.13 5.98
CA SER A 182 38.08 -9.21 5.10
C SER A 182 39.54 -8.98 4.70
N LEU A 183 39.91 -7.76 4.28
CA LEU A 183 41.29 -7.44 3.88
C LEU A 183 42.25 -7.45 5.08
N ARG A 184 41.79 -6.98 6.25
CA ARG A 184 42.56 -7.06 7.50
C ARG A 184 42.85 -8.51 7.88
N ARG A 185 41.87 -9.40 7.75
CA ARG A 185 42.05 -10.83 8.03
C ARG A 185 42.98 -11.49 7.01
N ALA A 186 42.86 -11.14 5.73
CA ALA A 186 43.74 -11.66 4.68
C ALA A 186 45.21 -11.22 4.83
N SER A 187 45.47 -10.18 5.64
CA SER A 187 46.81 -9.63 5.95
C SER A 187 47.32 -9.98 7.36
N ASP A 188 46.68 -10.91 8.07
CA ASP A 188 47.23 -11.45 9.33
C ASP A 188 48.55 -12.20 9.10
N HIS A 189 49.39 -12.31 10.14
CA HIS A 189 50.77 -12.82 10.06
C HIS A 189 50.95 -14.20 9.39
N THR A 190 49.90 -15.03 9.34
CA THR A 190 49.92 -16.36 8.72
C THR A 190 49.27 -16.40 7.34
N GLU A 191 48.75 -15.27 6.86
CA GLU A 191 47.88 -15.20 5.68
C GLU A 191 48.60 -14.63 4.44
N PRO A 192 48.06 -14.86 3.22
CA PRO A 192 48.79 -14.59 1.99
C PRO A 192 49.12 -13.11 1.73
N LEU A 193 48.46 -12.15 2.41
CA LEU A 193 48.75 -10.72 2.30
C LEU A 193 49.51 -10.15 3.51
N HIS A 194 50.09 -10.96 4.39
CA HIS A 194 50.77 -10.47 5.61
C HIS A 194 51.83 -9.38 5.36
N PHE A 195 52.49 -9.41 4.20
CA PHE A 195 53.57 -8.48 3.84
C PHE A 195 53.11 -7.01 3.68
N ILE A 196 51.82 -6.74 3.52
CA ILE A 196 51.29 -5.36 3.45
C ILE A 196 50.99 -4.78 4.85
N ALA A 197 50.91 -5.62 5.88
CA ALA A 197 50.37 -5.24 7.18
C ALA A 197 51.13 -4.07 7.83
N ASP A 198 52.45 -4.02 7.64
CA ASP A 198 53.33 -3.02 8.25
C ASP A 198 53.42 -1.70 7.46
N SER A 199 52.80 -1.61 6.28
CA SER A 199 52.93 -0.44 5.38
C SER A 199 51.61 0.09 4.84
N PHE A 200 50.55 -0.72 4.75
CA PHE A 200 49.28 -0.31 4.15
C PHE A 200 48.47 0.58 5.11
N LYS A 201 48.43 1.88 4.82
CA LYS A 201 47.67 2.87 5.57
C LYS A 201 46.28 3.09 4.99
N VAL A 202 45.34 3.45 5.83
CA VAL A 202 43.98 3.83 5.44
C VAL A 202 43.61 5.16 6.09
N GLU A 203 42.81 5.94 5.37
CA GLU A 203 42.17 7.12 5.93
C GLU A 203 40.92 6.69 6.70
N LEU A 204 40.85 7.06 7.98
CA LEU A 204 39.66 6.92 8.80
C LEU A 204 38.62 7.98 8.42
N CYS A 205 37.36 7.82 8.83
CA CYS A 205 36.32 8.77 8.45
C CYS A 205 36.54 10.20 8.96
N ASP A 206 37.31 10.38 10.04
CA ASP A 206 37.70 11.68 10.59
C ASP A 206 38.90 12.32 9.87
N GLY A 207 39.49 11.64 8.88
CA GLY A 207 40.66 12.07 8.11
C GLY A 207 42.00 11.56 8.65
N THR A 208 42.02 10.83 9.78
CA THR A 208 43.26 10.29 10.36
C THR A 208 43.85 9.18 9.50
N GLN A 209 45.16 9.20 9.27
CA GLN A 209 45.87 8.13 8.55
C GLN A 209 46.43 7.10 9.55
N LYS A 210 46.07 5.83 9.38
CA LYS A 210 46.48 4.74 10.29
C LYS A 210 46.82 3.48 9.50
N LEU A 211 47.76 2.66 9.99
CA LEU A 211 47.98 1.34 9.40
C LEU A 211 46.71 0.50 9.57
N LEU A 212 46.27 -0.20 8.52
CA LEU A 212 45.06 -1.03 8.58
C LEU A 212 45.17 -2.05 9.72
N LYS A 213 46.36 -2.58 9.97
CA LYS A 213 46.59 -3.55 11.05
C LYS A 213 46.34 -3.00 12.47
N ASP A 214 46.52 -1.69 12.64
CA ASP A 214 46.42 -0.99 13.92
C ASP A 214 45.03 -0.38 14.14
N CYS A 215 44.16 -0.42 13.14
CA CYS A 215 42.77 0.00 13.26
C CYS A 215 42.00 -0.93 14.19
N SER A 216 41.28 -0.35 15.14
CA SER A 216 40.26 -1.02 15.94
C SER A 216 39.11 -1.50 15.05
N THR A 217 38.35 -2.48 15.54
CA THR A 217 37.14 -2.96 14.86
C THR A 217 36.15 -1.84 14.57
N TRP A 218 36.00 -0.86 15.48
CA TRP A 218 35.13 0.30 15.28
C TRP A 218 35.61 1.19 14.13
N GLU A 219 36.90 1.50 14.08
CA GLU A 219 37.51 2.29 13.00
C GLU A 219 37.34 1.57 11.65
N MET A 220 37.58 0.26 11.57
CA MET A 220 37.42 -0.53 10.34
C MET A 220 35.97 -0.58 9.83
N LEU A 221 34.98 -0.66 10.74
CA LEU A 221 33.56 -0.59 10.40
C LEU A 221 33.12 0.81 9.98
N ASN A 222 33.96 1.84 10.16
CA ASN A 222 33.68 3.24 9.85
C ASN A 222 34.68 3.85 8.86
N ILE A 223 35.29 3.05 7.99
CA ILE A 223 36.02 3.57 6.83
C ILE A 223 35.01 4.05 5.78
N LYS A 224 35.29 5.22 5.17
CA LYS A 224 34.45 5.82 4.13
C LYS A 224 34.32 4.91 2.91
N ALA A 225 33.16 4.92 2.29
CA ALA A 225 32.87 4.13 1.08
C ALA A 225 33.95 4.33 0.00
N GLN A 226 34.28 5.58 -0.32
CA GLN A 226 35.32 5.92 -1.30
C GLN A 226 36.67 5.27 -0.98
N THR A 227 37.12 5.38 0.28
CA THR A 227 38.39 4.80 0.73
C THR A 227 38.39 3.28 0.60
N ILE A 228 37.26 2.60 0.87
CA ILE A 228 37.12 1.15 0.68
C ILE A 228 37.24 0.80 -0.81
N LEU A 229 36.55 1.55 -1.67
CA LEU A 229 36.57 1.32 -3.12
C LEU A 229 37.96 1.55 -3.74
N ASP A 230 38.80 2.38 -3.11
CA ASP A 230 40.18 2.60 -3.53
C ASP A 230 41.13 1.45 -3.16
N PHE A 231 40.75 0.51 -2.29
CA PHE A 231 41.67 -0.52 -1.79
C PHE A 231 42.29 -1.36 -2.92
N THR A 232 41.50 -1.84 -3.87
CA THR A 232 42.01 -2.67 -4.97
C THR A 232 43.04 -1.93 -5.81
N GLU A 233 42.72 -0.71 -6.25
CA GLU A 233 43.63 0.12 -7.05
C GLU A 233 44.90 0.47 -6.28
N ARG A 234 44.76 0.80 -4.99
CA ARG A 234 45.90 1.09 -4.11
C ARG A 234 46.79 -0.12 -3.88
N LEU A 235 46.23 -1.31 -3.66
CA LEU A 235 47.01 -2.54 -3.49
C LEU A 235 47.80 -2.87 -4.76
N SER A 236 47.19 -2.69 -5.93
CA SER A 236 47.88 -2.81 -7.21
C SER A 236 49.00 -1.77 -7.36
N LYS A 237 48.71 -0.49 -7.11
CA LYS A 237 49.66 0.61 -7.30
C LYS A 237 50.81 0.63 -6.29
N GLU A 238 50.54 0.35 -5.02
CA GLU A 238 51.52 0.44 -3.92
C GLU A 238 52.36 -0.83 -3.79
N TYR A 239 51.81 -2.00 -4.14
CA TYR A 239 52.47 -3.31 -3.90
C TYR A 239 52.59 -4.19 -5.15
N ASN A 240 52.07 -3.75 -6.30
CA ASN A 240 52.03 -4.54 -7.54
C ASN A 240 51.30 -5.88 -7.37
N ILE A 241 50.29 -5.93 -6.51
CA ILE A 241 49.40 -7.08 -6.33
C ILE A 241 48.49 -7.15 -7.56
N SER A 242 48.56 -8.25 -8.31
CA SER A 242 47.67 -8.45 -9.46
C SER A 242 46.23 -8.64 -8.99
N GLU A 243 45.28 -8.18 -9.80
CA GLU A 243 43.86 -8.32 -9.52
C GLU A 243 43.42 -9.77 -9.42
N GLN A 244 43.94 -10.65 -10.28
CA GLN A 244 43.66 -12.08 -10.26
C GLN A 244 44.13 -12.72 -8.95
N TYR A 245 45.31 -12.30 -8.45
CA TYR A 245 45.80 -12.79 -7.17
C TYR A 245 44.94 -12.25 -6.01
N LEU A 246 44.64 -10.95 -6.01
CA LEU A 246 43.82 -10.33 -4.97
C LEU A 246 42.43 -10.99 -4.89
N GLU A 247 41.77 -11.21 -6.03
CA GLU A 247 40.49 -11.93 -6.12
C GLU A 247 40.60 -13.34 -5.55
N SER A 248 41.59 -14.12 -6.01
CA SER A 248 41.77 -15.51 -5.58
C SER A 248 41.98 -15.64 -4.06
N VAL A 249 42.71 -14.69 -3.47
CA VAL A 249 42.98 -14.66 -2.03
C VAL A 249 41.76 -14.17 -1.27
N MET A 250 41.18 -13.02 -1.68
CA MET A 250 40.07 -12.38 -0.99
C MET A 250 38.81 -13.26 -1.00
N HIS A 251 38.63 -14.12 -2.00
CA HIS A 251 37.55 -15.10 -2.05
C HIS A 251 37.33 -15.82 -0.71
N ASN A 252 38.40 -16.19 0.00
CA ASN A 252 38.31 -16.94 1.27
C ASN A 252 37.92 -16.09 2.49
N TYR A 253 37.86 -14.77 2.36
CA TYR A 253 37.65 -13.83 3.47
C TYR A 253 36.39 -12.97 3.31
N LEU A 254 35.91 -12.81 2.09
CA LEU A 254 34.72 -12.02 1.75
C LEU A 254 33.44 -12.59 2.39
N ILE A 255 32.52 -11.70 2.80
CA ILE A 255 31.23 -12.10 3.40
C ILE A 255 30.32 -12.84 2.42
N GLN A 256 30.56 -12.68 1.13
CA GLN A 256 29.92 -13.41 0.04
C GLN A 256 30.22 -14.91 0.16
N THR A 257 31.42 -15.27 0.64
CA THR A 257 31.87 -16.66 0.82
C THR A 257 31.62 -17.18 2.24
N VAL A 258 32.10 -16.45 3.25
CA VAL A 258 32.10 -16.97 4.64
C VAL A 258 30.88 -16.57 5.46
N GLY A 259 30.07 -15.64 4.95
CA GLY A 259 28.99 -15.00 5.71
C GLY A 259 29.49 -13.98 6.73
N LYS A 260 28.71 -12.91 6.94
CA LYS A 260 29.07 -11.81 7.85
C LYS A 260 29.35 -12.26 9.29
N ASP A 261 28.64 -13.28 9.78
CA ASP A 261 28.68 -13.66 11.19
C ASP A 261 30.02 -14.33 11.58
N VAL A 262 30.71 -14.93 10.61
CA VAL A 262 32.08 -15.44 10.78
C VAL A 262 33.05 -14.29 11.04
N LEU A 263 33.01 -13.24 10.22
CA LEU A 263 33.86 -12.05 10.44
C LEU A 263 33.49 -11.32 11.72
N LYS A 264 32.19 -11.19 12.03
CA LYS A 264 31.75 -10.58 13.29
C LYS A 264 32.32 -11.31 14.50
N LYS A 265 32.27 -12.64 14.53
CA LYS A 265 32.84 -13.45 15.61
C LYS A 265 34.35 -13.25 15.72
N HIS A 266 35.05 -13.24 14.58
CA HIS A 266 36.51 -13.07 14.54
C HIS A 266 36.95 -11.71 15.11
N PHE A 267 36.26 -10.63 14.74
CA PHE A 267 36.61 -9.26 15.16
C PHE A 267 35.87 -8.77 16.42
N GLY A 268 35.16 -9.65 17.13
CA GLY A 268 34.45 -9.31 18.37
C GLY A 268 33.25 -8.37 18.19
N VAL A 269 32.62 -8.35 17.01
CA VAL A 269 31.44 -7.52 16.72
C VAL A 269 30.19 -8.19 17.31
N THR A 270 29.82 -7.79 18.52
CA THR A 270 28.67 -8.33 19.25
C THR A 270 27.34 -7.63 18.91
N LYS A 271 27.39 -6.34 18.57
CA LYS A 271 26.19 -5.55 18.20
C LYS A 271 25.83 -5.74 16.73
N PRO A 272 24.53 -5.81 16.37
CA PRO A 272 24.14 -5.85 14.98
C PRO A 272 24.34 -4.48 14.31
N THR A 273 24.88 -4.48 13.10
CA THR A 273 24.97 -3.29 12.25
C THR A 273 23.57 -2.92 11.75
N LEU A 274 23.22 -1.63 11.76
CA LEU A 274 21.86 -1.14 11.51
C LEU A 274 21.70 -0.50 10.12
N TYR A 275 20.48 -0.56 9.60
CA TYR A 275 19.99 0.36 8.56
C TYR A 275 19.01 1.35 9.18
N PHE A 276 19.01 2.58 8.68
CA PHE A 276 18.00 3.57 9.01
C PHE A 276 17.18 3.95 7.78
N VAL A 277 15.88 4.11 7.95
CA VAL A 277 14.95 4.44 6.86
C VAL A 277 13.70 5.11 7.44
N GLY A 278 13.05 5.99 6.68
CA GLY A 278 11.78 6.60 7.09
C GLY A 278 10.70 5.55 7.40
N ALA A 279 9.81 5.86 8.35
CA ALA A 279 8.72 4.94 8.72
C ALA A 279 7.79 4.58 7.56
N THR A 280 7.73 5.44 6.54
CA THR A 280 6.96 5.35 5.29
C THR A 280 7.65 4.53 4.18
N LYS A 281 8.66 3.73 4.54
CA LYS A 281 9.38 2.88 3.59
C LYS A 281 8.47 1.90 2.85
N HIS A 282 8.82 1.66 1.60
CA HIS A 282 8.26 0.57 0.82
C HIS A 282 8.62 -0.80 1.44
N TYR A 283 7.73 -1.78 1.30
CA TYR A 283 7.91 -3.12 1.86
C TYR A 283 9.14 -3.87 1.31
N SER A 284 9.73 -3.40 0.21
CA SER A 284 11.00 -3.91 -0.33
C SER A 284 12.13 -3.84 0.69
N TRP A 285 12.18 -2.83 1.57
CA TRP A 285 13.25 -2.66 2.54
C TRP A 285 13.30 -3.76 3.62
N PRO A 286 12.23 -4.04 4.39
CA PRO A 286 12.25 -5.16 5.33
C PRO A 286 12.42 -6.51 4.62
N LYS A 287 11.89 -6.67 3.40
CA LYS A 287 12.11 -7.87 2.57
C LYS A 287 13.58 -8.03 2.17
N ALA A 288 14.23 -6.95 1.72
CA ALA A 288 15.65 -6.95 1.36
C ALA A 288 16.52 -7.30 2.59
N ALA A 289 16.22 -6.73 3.75
CA ALA A 289 16.90 -7.10 5.00
C ALA A 289 16.74 -8.59 5.35
N ALA A 290 15.56 -9.17 5.11
CA ALA A 290 15.31 -10.60 5.32
C ALA A 290 16.09 -11.48 4.31
N VAL A 291 15.95 -11.20 3.00
CA VAL A 291 16.64 -11.94 1.92
C VAL A 291 18.15 -11.92 2.09
N THR A 292 18.69 -10.81 2.57
CA THR A 292 20.12 -10.63 2.77
C THR A 292 20.65 -11.14 4.11
N GLY A 293 19.83 -11.79 4.94
CA GLY A 293 20.25 -12.31 6.25
C GLY A 293 20.63 -11.23 7.27
N ILE A 294 20.22 -9.98 7.04
CA ILE A 294 20.35 -8.88 8.00
C ILE A 294 19.23 -8.96 9.05
N GLY A 295 18.03 -9.35 8.64
CA GLY A 295 16.83 -9.39 9.50
C GLY A 295 16.17 -8.02 9.64
N SER A 296 14.84 -7.98 9.53
CA SER A 296 14.07 -6.74 9.54
C SER A 296 14.14 -5.96 10.85
N GLU A 297 14.47 -6.60 11.98
CA GLU A 297 14.69 -5.92 13.27
C GLU A 297 15.90 -4.99 13.29
N ASN A 298 16.86 -5.22 12.37
CA ASN A 298 18.05 -4.39 12.20
C ASN A 298 17.82 -3.22 11.21
N LEU A 299 16.60 -3.10 10.69
CA LEU A 299 16.12 -1.93 9.95
C LEU A 299 15.32 -1.04 10.91
N ARG A 300 15.93 0.07 11.34
CA ARG A 300 15.34 1.01 12.29
C ARG A 300 14.55 2.08 11.55
N ASN A 301 13.28 2.20 11.91
CA ASN A 301 12.40 3.24 11.38
C ASN A 301 12.75 4.58 12.03
N ILE A 302 12.79 5.63 11.23
CA ILE A 302 12.85 7.01 11.68
C ILE A 302 11.41 7.57 11.62
N PRO A 303 10.94 8.23 12.69
CA PRO A 303 9.67 8.93 12.67
C PRO A 303 9.55 9.92 11.52
N VAL A 304 8.32 10.30 11.19
CA VAL A 304 8.03 11.28 10.14
C VAL A 304 7.32 12.51 10.68
N ASN A 305 7.50 13.64 10.02
CA ASN A 305 6.78 14.88 10.30
C ASN A 305 5.36 14.87 9.68
N ASN A 306 4.61 15.95 9.86
CA ASN A 306 3.23 16.10 9.35
C ASN A 306 3.11 16.09 7.81
N ALA A 307 4.22 16.10 7.07
CA ALA A 307 4.25 15.93 5.62
C ALA A 307 4.70 14.50 5.21
N ALA A 308 4.72 13.55 6.14
CA ALA A 308 5.21 12.18 5.95
C ALA A 308 6.68 12.06 5.52
N ARG A 309 7.48 13.12 5.74
CA ARG A 309 8.93 13.14 5.48
C ARG A 309 9.67 12.70 6.73
N MET A 310 10.77 11.98 6.58
CA MET A 310 11.68 11.59 7.66
C MET A 310 12.06 12.80 8.54
N ASP A 311 12.04 12.61 9.86
CA ASP A 311 12.52 13.58 10.83
C ASP A 311 14.06 13.51 10.98
N PRO A 312 14.81 14.54 10.52
CA PRO A 312 16.27 14.54 10.61
C PRO A 312 16.78 14.67 12.05
N ASP A 313 16.02 15.30 12.96
CA ASP A 313 16.42 15.44 14.38
C ASP A 313 16.30 14.10 15.11
N ALA A 314 15.28 13.30 14.75
CA ALA A 314 15.16 11.92 15.23
C ALA A 314 16.30 11.04 14.71
N LEU A 315 16.68 11.17 13.42
CA LEU A 315 17.85 10.50 12.87
C LEU A 315 19.14 10.92 13.61
N ASP A 316 19.35 12.21 13.88
CA ASP A 316 20.51 12.70 14.62
C ASP A 316 20.63 12.02 16.00
N LYS A 317 19.53 11.96 16.76
CA LYS A 317 19.51 11.26 18.07
C LYS A 317 19.86 9.77 17.95
N LEU A 318 19.35 9.09 16.92
CA LEU A 318 19.64 7.67 16.69
C LEU A 318 21.10 7.42 16.28
N LEU A 319 21.67 8.29 15.45
CA LEU A 319 23.10 8.24 15.08
C LEU A 319 24.00 8.51 16.28
N GLN A 320 23.64 9.47 17.14
CA GLN A 320 24.36 9.74 18.38
C GLN A 320 24.39 8.51 19.29
N GLN A 321 23.24 7.84 19.45
CA GLN A 321 23.16 6.58 20.20
C GLN A 321 24.03 5.48 19.58
N CYS A 322 24.06 5.37 18.26
CA CYS A 322 24.94 4.42 17.56
C CYS A 322 26.42 4.70 17.83
N LEU A 323 26.83 5.97 17.79
CA LEU A 323 28.20 6.39 18.08
C LEU A 323 28.59 6.06 19.53
N GLU A 324 27.78 6.47 20.51
CA GLU A 324 28.02 6.20 21.94
C GLU A 324 28.09 4.70 22.25
N ASN A 325 27.28 3.91 21.54
CA ASN A 325 27.24 2.46 21.71
C ASN A 325 28.23 1.70 20.82
N GLN A 326 29.03 2.36 19.98
CA GLN A 326 29.85 1.70 18.96
C GLN A 326 29.04 0.66 18.14
N GLN A 327 27.83 1.04 17.74
CA GLN A 327 26.96 0.24 16.88
C GLN A 327 27.03 0.77 15.44
N ALA A 328 27.59 -0.04 14.54
CA ALA A 328 27.85 0.39 13.18
C ALA A 328 26.56 0.56 12.36
N VAL A 329 26.61 1.43 11.34
CA VAL A 329 25.50 1.71 10.44
C VAL A 329 25.92 1.34 9.02
N TYR A 330 25.11 0.51 8.34
CA TYR A 330 25.31 0.20 6.93
C TYR A 330 24.97 1.42 6.08
N ALA A 331 23.71 1.84 6.15
CA ALA A 331 23.20 2.93 5.35
C ALA A 331 22.05 3.67 6.04
N VAL A 332 21.89 4.94 5.65
CA VAL A 332 20.66 5.72 5.83
C VAL A 332 19.98 5.79 4.46
N VAL A 333 18.69 5.43 4.43
CA VAL A 333 17.85 5.45 3.25
C VAL A 333 16.96 6.67 3.28
N THR A 334 17.06 7.52 2.25
CA THR A 334 16.15 8.66 2.04
C THR A 334 15.14 8.32 0.97
N ILE A 335 13.86 8.47 1.27
CA ILE A 335 12.77 8.20 0.34
C ILE A 335 12.50 9.46 -0.47
N MET A 336 12.74 9.38 -1.78
CA MET A 336 12.56 10.50 -2.71
C MET A 336 11.26 10.25 -3.48
N GLY A 337 10.13 10.50 -2.81
CA GLY A 337 8.79 10.20 -3.32
C GLY A 337 8.20 8.94 -2.67
N SER A 338 7.69 9.07 -1.44
CA SER A 338 7.05 7.97 -0.71
C SER A 338 5.84 7.40 -1.44
N THR A 339 5.58 6.09 -1.30
CA THR A 339 4.54 5.39 -2.07
C THR A 339 3.13 5.91 -1.84
N GLU A 340 2.83 6.36 -0.62
CA GLU A 340 1.48 6.72 -0.19
C GLU A 340 1.19 8.22 -0.27
N HIS A 341 2.24 9.06 -0.22
CA HIS A 341 2.12 10.53 -0.10
C HIS A 341 2.92 11.32 -1.13
N GLY A 342 3.80 10.66 -1.91
CA GLY A 342 4.75 11.35 -2.78
C GLY A 342 5.75 12.25 -2.04
N ALA A 343 5.91 12.07 -0.72
CA ALA A 343 6.76 12.89 0.14
C ALA A 343 8.25 12.72 -0.19
N VAL A 344 9.02 13.80 -0.08
CA VAL A 344 10.46 13.81 -0.33
C VAL A 344 11.22 14.06 0.98
N ASP A 345 12.02 13.08 1.40
CA ASP A 345 12.84 13.16 2.60
C ASP A 345 13.90 14.26 2.51
N PRO A 346 14.33 14.85 3.65
CA PRO A 346 15.30 15.94 3.71
C PRO A 346 16.74 15.43 3.49
N LEU A 347 17.03 14.94 2.28
CA LEU A 347 18.33 14.40 1.87
C LEU A 347 19.49 15.37 2.14
N SER A 348 19.31 16.67 1.90
CA SER A 348 20.31 17.71 2.18
C SER A 348 20.72 17.75 3.67
N GLN A 349 19.80 17.46 4.59
CA GLN A 349 20.10 17.36 6.02
C GLN A 349 20.78 16.03 6.35
N VAL A 350 20.39 14.92 5.71
CA VAL A 350 21.06 13.61 5.88
C VAL A 350 22.52 13.68 5.43
N VAL A 351 22.82 14.37 4.33
CA VAL A 351 24.19 14.63 3.88
C VAL A 351 24.98 15.40 4.94
N LYS A 352 24.42 16.46 5.51
CA LYS A 352 25.05 17.22 6.61
C LYS A 352 25.27 16.38 7.86
N LEU A 353 24.33 15.49 8.19
CA LEU A 353 24.48 14.56 9.31
C LEU A 353 25.62 13.58 9.06
N ARG A 354 25.76 13.02 7.84
CA ARG A 354 26.92 12.18 7.49
C ARG A 354 28.22 12.95 7.71
N GLU A 355 28.34 14.17 7.21
CA GLU A 355 29.54 15.02 7.39
C GLU A 355 29.83 15.32 8.87
N LYS A 356 28.78 15.56 9.68
CA LYS A 356 28.89 15.76 11.13
C LYS A 356 29.46 14.51 11.81
N TYR A 357 28.89 13.34 11.55
CA TYR A 357 29.27 12.08 12.22
C TYR A 357 30.60 11.51 11.75
N GLU A 358 31.00 11.79 10.51
CA GLU A 358 32.32 11.39 10.01
C GLU A 358 33.44 12.02 10.83
N LYS A 359 33.30 13.31 11.19
CA LYS A 359 34.23 14.01 12.10
C LYS A 359 34.25 13.44 13.52
N LEU A 360 33.24 12.65 13.89
CA LEU A 360 33.10 12.00 15.19
C LEU A 360 33.47 10.51 15.16
N GLY A 361 33.90 9.97 14.01
CA GLY A 361 34.31 8.57 13.89
C GLY A 361 33.19 7.60 13.45
N LEU A 362 32.06 8.08 12.93
CA LEU A 362 30.94 7.26 12.42
C LEU A 362 30.61 7.63 10.96
N THR A 363 30.57 6.65 10.05
CA THR A 363 30.16 6.87 8.66
C THR A 363 29.18 5.79 8.18
N PHE A 364 28.36 6.15 7.20
CA PHE A 364 27.33 5.30 6.61
C PHE A 364 27.12 5.66 5.14
N VAL A 365 26.64 4.68 4.38
CA VAL A 365 26.20 4.89 3.00
C VAL A 365 24.88 5.67 2.99
N ILE A 366 24.69 6.56 2.02
CA ILE A 366 23.40 7.17 1.72
C ILE A 366 22.84 6.49 0.47
N HIS A 367 21.66 5.89 0.61
CA HIS A 367 20.88 5.40 -0.51
C HIS A 367 19.62 6.25 -0.68
N ALA A 368 19.38 6.78 -1.87
CA ALA A 368 18.09 7.36 -2.19
C ALA A 368 17.17 6.33 -2.85
N ASP A 369 16.07 6.02 -2.18
CA ASP A 369 14.95 5.32 -2.80
C ASP A 369 14.16 6.33 -3.64
N ALA A 370 14.62 6.56 -4.87
CA ALA A 370 13.99 7.45 -5.84
C ALA A 370 13.23 6.66 -6.92
N ALA A 371 12.74 5.45 -6.57
CA ALA A 371 11.98 4.63 -7.50
C ALA A 371 10.82 5.43 -8.13
N TRP A 372 10.14 6.26 -7.32
CA TRP A 372 9.15 7.22 -7.80
C TRP A 372 9.77 8.55 -8.22
N GLY A 373 10.57 9.19 -7.35
CA GLY A 373 10.99 10.58 -7.54
C GLY A 373 12.16 10.81 -8.47
N GLY A 374 12.83 9.77 -8.97
CA GLY A 374 14.07 9.90 -9.74
C GLY A 374 13.89 10.69 -11.03
N TYR A 375 12.86 10.38 -11.83
CA TYR A 375 12.62 11.09 -13.09
C TYR A 375 12.24 12.56 -12.89
N PHE A 376 11.76 12.98 -11.72
CA PHE A 376 11.47 14.40 -11.45
C PHE A 376 12.73 15.27 -11.44
N ALA A 377 13.92 14.68 -11.32
CA ALA A 377 15.17 15.39 -11.53
C ALA A 377 15.27 16.01 -12.94
N SER A 378 14.60 15.43 -13.95
CA SER A 378 14.55 15.98 -15.31
C SER A 378 13.88 17.36 -15.37
N MET A 379 13.06 17.74 -14.38
CA MET A 379 12.49 19.09 -14.27
C MET A 379 13.55 20.16 -13.95
N ILE A 380 14.72 19.73 -13.46
CA ILE A 380 15.84 20.59 -13.06
C ILE A 380 16.94 20.58 -14.15
N CYS A 381 17.07 19.47 -14.88
CA CYS A 381 18.01 19.32 -15.98
C CYS A 381 17.69 20.31 -17.11
N LYS A 382 18.70 21.10 -17.51
CA LYS A 382 18.54 22.11 -18.57
C LYS A 382 18.28 21.45 -19.92
N THR A 383 17.36 22.02 -20.69
CA THR A 383 17.18 21.67 -22.09
C THR A 383 18.46 21.98 -22.89
N PRO A 384 18.93 21.04 -23.73
CA PRO A 384 19.91 21.33 -24.79
C PRO A 384 19.47 22.48 -25.69
N GLU A 385 20.41 23.35 -26.11
CA GLU A 385 20.09 24.57 -26.89
C GLU A 385 19.38 24.28 -28.22
N ASP A 386 19.66 23.13 -28.85
CA ASP A 386 19.07 22.65 -30.10
C ASP A 386 17.64 22.10 -29.94
N ARG A 387 17.17 21.89 -28.71
CA ARG A 387 15.85 21.33 -28.37
C ARG A 387 14.93 22.33 -27.64
N ALA A 388 15.26 23.62 -27.69
CA ALA A 388 14.44 24.67 -27.08
C ALA A 388 13.13 24.89 -27.87
N ILE A 389 11.99 24.79 -27.18
CA ILE A 389 10.67 25.05 -27.74
C ILE A 389 10.26 26.51 -27.43
N HIS A 390 9.65 27.21 -28.39
CA HIS A 390 9.22 28.61 -28.24
C HIS A 390 7.96 28.79 -27.36
N SER A 391 7.81 30.00 -26.80
CA SER A 391 6.75 30.41 -25.85
C SER A 391 5.32 30.19 -26.34
N PRO A 392 4.36 29.93 -25.43
CA PRO A 392 2.97 29.62 -25.77
C PRO A 392 2.17 30.83 -26.28
N ASP A 393 1.15 30.55 -27.13
CA ASP A 393 0.13 31.52 -27.57
C ASP A 393 -0.92 31.72 -26.45
N PRO A 394 -1.19 32.96 -26.00
CA PRO A 394 -2.14 33.24 -24.93
C PRO A 394 -3.63 33.02 -25.30
N ASN A 395 -3.97 32.70 -26.57
CA ASN A 395 -5.36 32.58 -27.02
C ASN A 395 -5.85 31.13 -27.25
N MET A 396 -5.15 30.10 -26.76
CA MET A 396 -5.49 28.68 -26.94
C MET A 396 -5.74 27.96 -25.60
N ASP A 397 -6.41 26.80 -25.65
CA ASP A 397 -6.51 25.89 -24.50
C ASP A 397 -5.09 25.41 -24.12
N TYR A 398 -4.62 25.88 -22.97
CA TYR A 398 -3.27 25.65 -22.47
C TYR A 398 -3.27 24.66 -21.31
N VAL A 399 -2.24 23.82 -21.19
CA VAL A 399 -1.99 23.01 -19.99
C VAL A 399 -0.65 23.50 -19.42
N PRO A 400 -0.65 24.18 -18.26
CA PRO A 400 0.58 24.71 -17.68
C PRO A 400 1.44 23.58 -17.09
N THR A 401 2.76 23.79 -17.16
CA THR A 401 3.72 23.02 -16.38
C THR A 401 3.90 23.70 -15.02
N LEU A 402 3.80 22.92 -13.94
CA LEU A 402 4.09 23.42 -12.59
C LEU A 402 5.54 23.09 -12.23
N ALA A 403 6.29 24.11 -11.80
CA ALA A 403 7.64 23.92 -11.29
C ALA A 403 7.64 23.16 -9.96
N LEU A 404 8.74 22.47 -9.66
CA LEU A 404 8.95 21.86 -8.36
C LEU A 404 8.91 22.91 -7.25
N ARG A 405 8.44 22.50 -6.08
CA ARG A 405 8.53 23.35 -4.88
C ARG A 405 10.00 23.59 -4.52
N PRO A 406 10.37 24.77 -3.98
CA PRO A 406 11.76 25.06 -3.63
C PRO A 406 12.40 24.01 -2.71
N TYR A 407 11.63 23.49 -1.75
CA TYR A 407 12.04 22.36 -0.91
C TYR A 407 12.35 21.12 -1.76
N THR A 408 11.39 20.65 -2.56
CA THR A 408 11.52 19.44 -3.38
C THR A 408 12.67 19.56 -4.40
N GLU A 409 12.80 20.71 -5.05
CA GLU A 409 13.89 21.02 -5.98
C GLU A 409 15.25 20.95 -5.28
N ASN A 410 15.36 21.51 -4.07
CA ASN A 410 16.57 21.43 -3.28
C ASN A 410 16.94 19.98 -2.96
N GLU A 411 15.99 19.17 -2.49
CA GLU A 411 16.28 17.78 -2.13
C GLU A 411 16.63 16.92 -3.36
N LEU A 412 15.97 17.13 -4.51
CA LEU A 412 16.32 16.44 -5.76
C LEU A 412 17.71 16.84 -6.29
N LYS A 413 18.13 18.10 -6.14
CA LYS A 413 19.51 18.54 -6.46
C LYS A 413 20.58 17.86 -5.60
N HIS A 414 20.20 17.32 -4.44
CA HIS A 414 21.13 16.62 -3.54
C HIS A 414 21.25 15.13 -3.86
N LEU A 415 20.48 14.57 -4.80
CA LEU A 415 20.62 13.18 -5.26
C LEU A 415 22.06 12.83 -5.63
N LYS A 416 22.80 13.76 -6.26
CA LYS A 416 24.21 13.61 -6.63
C LYS A 416 25.17 13.26 -5.48
N PHE A 417 24.76 13.46 -4.22
CA PHE A 417 25.58 13.15 -3.03
C PHE A 417 25.30 11.77 -2.43
N CYS A 418 24.27 11.07 -2.91
CA CYS A 418 24.00 9.68 -2.55
C CYS A 418 25.12 8.79 -3.09
N ASP A 419 25.40 7.67 -2.42
CA ASP A 419 26.33 6.67 -2.95
C ASP A 419 25.61 5.74 -3.93
N SER A 420 24.30 5.58 -3.76
CA SER A 420 23.44 4.84 -4.69
C SER A 420 22.01 5.41 -4.74
N ILE A 421 21.36 5.24 -5.89
CA ILE A 421 19.98 5.68 -6.14
C ILE A 421 19.20 4.54 -6.82
N THR A 422 18.04 4.18 -6.29
CA THR A 422 17.04 3.41 -7.04
C THR A 422 16.18 4.36 -7.86
N VAL A 423 15.88 4.03 -9.12
CA VAL A 423 14.99 4.83 -10.01
C VAL A 423 14.21 3.89 -10.93
N ASP A 424 12.91 4.09 -11.11
CA ASP A 424 12.10 3.17 -11.92
C ASP A 424 11.56 3.82 -13.21
N PRO A 425 12.12 3.49 -14.39
CA PRO A 425 11.52 3.82 -15.67
C PRO A 425 10.06 3.38 -15.81
N HIS A 426 9.67 2.22 -15.24
CA HIS A 426 8.29 1.72 -15.30
C HIS A 426 7.29 2.44 -14.37
N LYS A 427 7.75 3.48 -13.66
CA LYS A 427 6.90 4.35 -12.82
C LYS A 427 6.82 5.73 -13.49
N SER A 428 7.52 6.72 -12.95
CA SER A 428 7.51 8.11 -13.44
C SER A 428 8.28 8.31 -14.75
N GLY A 429 8.96 7.26 -15.24
CA GLY A 429 9.54 7.22 -16.60
C GLY A 429 8.57 6.76 -17.69
N TYR A 430 7.32 6.42 -17.37
CA TYR A 430 6.28 6.03 -18.33
C TYR A 430 6.65 4.84 -19.25
N CYS A 431 7.65 4.05 -18.90
CA CYS A 431 8.03 2.84 -19.64
C CYS A 431 7.13 1.66 -19.23
N PRO A 432 6.87 0.67 -20.12
CA PRO A 432 6.17 -0.54 -19.72
C PRO A 432 7.01 -1.37 -18.74
N TYR A 433 6.32 -2.12 -17.88
CA TYR A 433 6.96 -3.14 -17.06
C TYR A 433 7.56 -4.25 -17.96
N PRO A 434 8.70 -4.86 -17.58
CA PRO A 434 9.53 -4.54 -16.42
C PRO A 434 10.65 -3.54 -16.77
N ALA A 435 10.84 -2.49 -15.96
CA ALA A 435 11.99 -1.59 -16.05
C ALA A 435 12.23 -0.84 -14.72
N GLY A 436 13.08 -1.41 -13.85
CA GLY A 436 13.64 -0.74 -12.67
C GLY A 436 15.12 -0.40 -12.88
N GLY A 437 15.70 0.47 -12.07
CA GLY A 437 17.08 0.95 -12.25
C GLY A 437 17.81 1.16 -10.93
N LEU A 438 19.11 0.87 -10.93
CA LEU A 438 20.02 1.13 -9.83
C LEU A 438 21.24 1.89 -10.33
N LEU A 439 21.55 2.99 -9.67
CA LEU A 439 22.67 3.87 -9.99
C LEU A 439 23.66 3.87 -8.82
N TYR A 440 24.95 3.82 -9.12
CA TYR A 440 26.04 4.02 -8.20
C TYR A 440 26.77 5.31 -8.56
N ARG A 441 27.05 6.14 -7.55
CA ARG A 441 27.87 7.35 -7.74
C ARG A 441 29.29 7.01 -8.14
N ASP A 442 29.82 5.94 -7.56
CA ASP A 442 31.08 5.33 -7.93
C ASP A 442 30.81 3.95 -8.50
N GLY A 443 31.01 3.80 -9.81
CA GLY A 443 30.74 2.56 -10.53
C GLY A 443 31.54 1.37 -10.01
N ARG A 444 32.65 1.57 -9.29
CA ARG A 444 33.41 0.48 -8.66
C ARG A 444 32.60 -0.25 -7.59
N MET A 445 31.56 0.39 -7.04
CA MET A 445 30.68 -0.25 -6.04
C MET A 445 29.93 -1.46 -6.59
N LYS A 446 29.74 -1.58 -7.91
CA LYS A 446 29.11 -2.74 -8.55
C LYS A 446 29.88 -4.06 -8.29
N HIS A 447 31.19 -4.01 -8.12
CA HIS A 447 32.00 -5.20 -7.81
C HIS A 447 31.79 -5.70 -6.38
N MET A 448 31.18 -4.90 -5.51
CA MET A 448 30.87 -5.36 -4.16
C MET A 448 29.82 -6.48 -4.19
N VAL A 449 28.97 -6.59 -5.22
CA VAL A 449 28.02 -7.71 -5.31
C VAL A 449 28.59 -8.98 -5.93
N THR A 450 29.81 -8.93 -6.45
CA THR A 450 30.47 -10.08 -7.08
C THR A 450 31.58 -10.64 -6.18
N TRP A 451 32.23 -11.71 -6.67
CA TRP A 451 33.52 -12.19 -6.15
C TRP A 451 34.69 -11.64 -6.97
N THR A 452 34.43 -10.83 -7.99
CA THR A 452 35.41 -10.44 -9.02
C THR A 452 36.04 -9.07 -8.74
N SER A 453 37.31 -8.92 -9.15
CA SER A 453 38.00 -7.62 -9.20
C SER A 453 37.61 -6.81 -10.46
N PRO A 454 37.72 -5.47 -10.47
CA PRO A 454 37.31 -4.59 -11.58
C PRO A 454 37.70 -4.89 -13.04
N VAL A 455 38.58 -5.85 -13.36
CA VAL A 455 39.15 -5.99 -14.73
C VAL A 455 39.09 -7.41 -15.33
N VAL A 456 38.22 -8.31 -14.88
CA VAL A 456 38.33 -9.76 -15.24
C VAL A 456 37.72 -10.17 -16.60
N PHE A 457 36.98 -9.33 -17.34
CA PHE A 457 36.42 -9.72 -18.65
C PHE A 457 36.97 -8.85 -19.79
N GLN A 458 37.95 -9.36 -20.55
CA GLN A 458 38.57 -8.72 -21.72
C GLN A 458 38.49 -9.55 -23.02
N ASP A 459 37.67 -10.60 -23.08
CA ASP A 459 37.49 -11.38 -24.33
C ASP A 459 36.37 -10.81 -25.24
N SER A 460 35.71 -9.72 -24.84
CA SER A 460 34.75 -8.93 -25.65
C SER A 460 35.11 -7.44 -25.64
N ASP A 461 34.76 -6.70 -26.70
CA ASP A 461 35.07 -5.26 -26.83
C ASP A 461 34.47 -4.39 -25.69
N TYR A 462 33.51 -4.93 -24.92
CA TYR A 462 32.76 -4.21 -23.87
C TYR A 462 32.38 -5.13 -22.68
N GLU A 463 32.04 -4.53 -21.54
CA GLU A 463 31.75 -5.21 -20.26
C GLU A 463 30.35 -5.87 -20.20
N CYS A 464 30.24 -7.08 -19.64
CA CYS A 464 28.96 -7.74 -19.37
C CYS A 464 28.22 -7.09 -18.18
N VAL A 465 27.00 -6.58 -18.40
CA VAL A 465 26.21 -5.88 -17.36
C VAL A 465 25.50 -6.85 -16.40
N GLY A 466 25.15 -8.05 -16.86
CA GLY A 466 24.32 -9.02 -16.11
C GLY A 466 24.94 -9.62 -14.86
N ILE A 467 26.25 -9.49 -14.64
CA ILE A 467 26.93 -10.07 -13.47
C ILE A 467 26.89 -9.15 -12.24
N TYR A 468 26.45 -7.90 -12.39
CA TYR A 468 26.56 -6.86 -11.36
C TYR A 468 25.25 -6.58 -10.60
N GLY A 469 24.33 -7.56 -10.57
CA GLY A 469 23.05 -7.45 -9.88
C GLY A 469 22.57 -8.76 -9.26
N ILE A 470 21.30 -8.80 -8.85
CA ILE A 470 20.64 -10.02 -8.33
C ILE A 470 20.21 -10.97 -9.46
N GLU A 471 19.88 -10.41 -10.62
CA GLU A 471 19.33 -11.13 -11.77
C GLU A 471 20.39 -11.89 -12.57
N GLY A 472 19.95 -12.79 -13.44
CA GLY A 472 20.77 -13.43 -14.49
C GLY A 472 20.29 -13.00 -15.87
N SER A 473 19.62 -13.90 -16.59
CA SER A 473 18.99 -13.59 -17.88
C SER A 473 18.01 -12.43 -17.75
N LYS A 474 18.11 -11.48 -18.69
CA LYS A 474 17.31 -10.25 -18.68
C LYS A 474 17.05 -9.72 -20.09
N PRO A 475 15.86 -9.15 -20.35
CA PRO A 475 15.45 -8.80 -21.70
C PRO A 475 16.15 -7.54 -22.20
N GLY A 476 16.91 -7.64 -23.29
CA GLY A 476 17.47 -6.48 -23.98
C GLY A 476 16.39 -5.52 -24.49
N SER A 477 15.18 -6.01 -24.76
CA SER A 477 14.02 -5.21 -25.16
C SER A 477 13.59 -4.19 -24.10
N SER A 478 13.77 -4.48 -22.80
CA SER A 478 13.48 -3.52 -21.73
C SER A 478 14.42 -2.32 -21.83
N SER A 479 15.74 -2.58 -21.93
CA SER A 479 16.76 -1.55 -22.06
C SER A 479 16.56 -0.69 -23.32
N VAL A 480 16.19 -1.29 -24.45
CA VAL A 480 15.89 -0.54 -25.69
C VAL A 480 14.62 0.29 -25.56
N GLY A 481 13.57 -0.23 -24.92
CA GLY A 481 12.35 0.54 -24.64
C GLY A 481 12.65 1.79 -23.82
N VAL A 482 13.42 1.65 -22.73
CA VAL A 482 13.83 2.78 -21.88
C VAL A 482 14.69 3.77 -22.66
N TRP A 483 15.72 3.30 -23.36
CA TRP A 483 16.59 4.13 -24.19
C TRP A 483 15.79 4.93 -25.22
N PHE A 484 14.92 4.26 -25.97
CA PHE A 484 14.16 4.92 -27.03
C PHE A 484 13.18 5.96 -26.46
N SER A 485 12.63 5.71 -25.26
CA SER A 485 11.87 6.73 -24.54
C SER A 485 12.73 7.93 -24.15
N HIS A 486 13.95 7.72 -23.65
CA HIS A 486 14.89 8.79 -23.31
C HIS A 486 15.29 9.63 -24.53
N GLU A 487 15.57 9.00 -25.66
CA GLU A 487 15.97 9.71 -26.88
C GLU A 487 14.87 10.62 -27.43
N ILE A 488 13.63 10.11 -27.44
CA ILE A 488 12.47 10.80 -28.03
C ILE A 488 11.90 11.86 -27.08
N ILE A 489 11.76 11.55 -25.80
CA ILE A 489 11.17 12.46 -24.81
C ILE A 489 12.24 13.42 -24.26
N GLY A 490 13.43 12.93 -23.94
CA GLY A 490 14.53 13.71 -23.38
C GLY A 490 14.49 13.85 -21.85
N LEU A 491 15.61 13.55 -21.18
CA LEU A 491 15.78 13.66 -19.72
C LEU A 491 16.12 15.10 -19.29
N HIS A 492 15.30 16.06 -19.72
CA HIS A 492 15.49 17.50 -19.48
C HIS A 492 14.16 18.23 -19.30
N SER A 493 14.22 19.53 -18.98
CA SER A 493 13.04 20.34 -18.61
C SER A 493 11.98 20.47 -19.70
N ASN A 494 12.36 20.43 -20.99
CA ASN A 494 11.37 20.40 -22.10
C ASN A 494 10.87 19.00 -22.47
N GLY A 495 11.40 17.95 -21.87
CA GLY A 495 11.09 16.55 -22.17
C GLY A 495 10.26 15.92 -21.06
N TYR A 496 10.85 14.95 -20.34
CA TYR A 496 10.25 14.37 -19.13
C TYR A 496 9.92 15.45 -18.10
N GLY A 497 10.71 16.52 -18.01
CA GLY A 497 10.43 17.62 -17.09
C GLY A 497 9.12 18.35 -17.42
N ALA A 498 8.77 18.45 -18.71
CA ALA A 498 7.52 19.03 -19.16
C ALA A 498 6.34 18.10 -18.86
N LEU A 499 6.47 16.82 -19.22
CA LEU A 499 5.47 15.79 -18.95
C LEU A 499 5.12 15.71 -17.46
N LEU A 500 6.15 15.60 -16.61
CA LEU A 500 5.98 15.57 -15.16
C LEU A 500 5.50 16.92 -14.60
N GLY A 501 5.87 18.04 -15.23
CA GLY A 501 5.36 19.37 -14.88
C GLY A 501 3.85 19.51 -15.13
N GLU A 502 3.33 19.02 -16.25
CA GLU A 502 1.88 18.99 -16.53
C GLU A 502 1.14 18.02 -15.60
N ALA A 503 1.72 16.85 -15.32
CA ALA A 503 1.17 15.93 -14.32
C ALA A 503 1.16 16.58 -12.92
N THR A 504 2.19 17.37 -12.57
CA THR A 504 2.28 18.11 -11.30
C THR A 504 1.23 19.19 -11.18
N PHE A 505 0.99 19.94 -12.25
CA PHE A 505 -0.12 20.87 -12.32
C PHE A 505 -1.47 20.16 -12.17
N THR A 506 -1.68 19.07 -12.91
CA THR A 506 -2.90 18.25 -12.87
C THR A 506 -3.17 17.73 -11.46
N CYS A 507 -2.15 17.17 -10.81
CA CYS A 507 -2.23 16.69 -9.43
C CYS A 507 -2.63 17.80 -8.47
N THR A 508 -2.04 18.99 -8.62
CA THR A 508 -2.32 20.15 -7.78
C THR A 508 -3.74 20.68 -8.00
N LYS A 509 -4.22 20.68 -9.24
CA LYS A 509 -5.61 21.02 -9.54
C LYS A 509 -6.56 20.04 -8.86
N MET A 510 -6.32 18.74 -8.95
CA MET A 510 -7.15 17.74 -8.28
C MET A 510 -7.10 17.87 -6.75
N TYR A 511 -5.92 18.19 -6.18
CA TYR A 511 -5.78 18.52 -4.76
C TYR A 511 -6.69 19.69 -4.34
N THR A 512 -6.80 20.73 -5.17
CA THR A 512 -7.64 21.89 -4.83
C THR A 512 -9.11 21.50 -4.66
N HIS A 513 -9.61 20.54 -5.46
CA HIS A 513 -10.94 19.96 -5.22
C HIS A 513 -11.00 19.26 -3.86
N TRP A 514 -10.04 18.41 -3.52
CA TRP A 514 -10.02 17.72 -2.22
C TRP A 514 -9.97 18.69 -1.04
N ALA A 515 -9.24 19.80 -1.16
CA ALA A 515 -9.09 20.79 -0.11
C ALA A 515 -10.35 21.65 0.12
N THR A 516 -11.19 21.82 -0.91
CA THR A 516 -12.31 22.79 -0.85
C THR A 516 -13.69 22.20 -1.12
N MET A 517 -13.79 20.90 -1.45
CA MET A 517 -15.05 20.25 -1.85
C MET A 517 -16.11 20.28 -0.75
N SER A 518 -15.71 20.06 0.50
CA SER A 518 -16.62 20.11 1.64
C SER A 518 -16.73 21.51 2.23
N THR A 519 -17.95 21.85 2.67
CA THR A 519 -18.30 23.08 3.39
C THR A 519 -18.96 22.71 4.72
N ASP A 520 -19.38 23.69 5.52
CA ASP A 520 -20.13 23.41 6.75
C ASP A 520 -21.52 22.82 6.49
N ASP A 521 -22.07 23.05 5.30
CA ASP A 521 -23.39 22.54 4.88
C ASP A 521 -23.35 21.12 4.31
N THR A 522 -22.18 20.57 3.96
CA THR A 522 -22.09 19.22 3.41
C THR A 522 -22.22 18.15 4.50
N SER A 523 -22.92 17.05 4.19
CA SER A 523 -23.05 15.90 5.10
C SER A 523 -21.73 15.16 5.36
N PHE A 524 -20.71 15.42 4.54
CA PHE A 524 -19.38 14.86 4.61
C PHE A 524 -18.30 15.95 4.64
N THR A 525 -17.11 15.58 5.08
CA THR A 525 -15.88 16.38 4.94
C THR A 525 -14.83 15.61 4.18
N VAL A 526 -14.06 16.32 3.37
CA VAL A 526 -12.82 15.81 2.76
C VAL A 526 -11.68 16.64 3.33
N VAL A 527 -10.67 15.96 3.88
CA VAL A 527 -9.48 16.62 4.41
C VAL A 527 -8.25 16.03 3.74
N PRO A 528 -7.48 16.84 2.99
CA PRO A 528 -6.22 16.39 2.42
C PRO A 528 -5.16 16.23 3.50
N PHE A 529 -4.29 15.24 3.32
CA PHE A 529 -3.16 14.96 4.20
C PHE A 529 -2.20 16.14 4.24
N ASN A 530 -1.81 16.68 3.08
CA ASN A 530 -1.07 17.92 3.00
C ASN A 530 -2.01 19.09 3.37
N PRO A 531 -1.67 19.88 4.41
CA PRO A 531 -2.44 21.06 4.79
C PRO A 531 -2.30 22.21 3.80
N LEU A 532 -3.31 23.07 3.77
CA LEU A 532 -3.26 24.36 3.10
C LEU A 532 -2.18 25.26 3.74
N PRO A 533 -1.59 26.22 3.00
CA PRO A 533 -0.61 27.16 3.56
C PRO A 533 -1.12 27.90 4.79
N ALA A 534 -2.39 28.35 4.80
CA ALA A 534 -3.00 28.98 5.97
C ALA A 534 -3.01 28.07 7.21
N GLU A 535 -3.26 26.77 7.03
CA GLU A 535 -3.21 25.78 8.12
C GLU A 535 -1.78 25.58 8.66
N LEU A 536 -0.77 25.58 7.78
CA LEU A 536 0.65 25.45 8.16
C LEU A 536 1.15 26.66 8.94
N GLU A 537 0.67 27.84 8.58
CA GLU A 537 1.01 29.11 9.22
C GLU A 537 0.28 29.33 10.55
N GLY A 538 -0.64 28.43 10.92
CA GLY A 538 -1.42 28.52 12.16
C GLY A 538 -2.45 29.65 12.15
N GLN A 539 -2.96 30.00 10.97
CA GLN A 539 -3.98 31.02 10.77
C GLN A 539 -5.33 30.63 11.41
N THR A 540 -6.23 31.61 11.58
CA THR A 540 -7.55 31.35 12.19
C THR A 540 -8.45 30.54 11.26
N SER A 541 -9.52 29.94 11.82
CA SER A 541 -10.51 29.22 11.02
C SER A 541 -11.15 30.09 9.92
N GLU A 542 -11.33 31.39 10.18
CA GLU A 542 -11.87 32.33 9.18
C GLU A 542 -10.88 32.57 8.02
N GLU A 543 -9.59 32.69 8.33
CA GLU A 543 -8.53 32.88 7.33
C GLU A 543 -8.33 31.61 6.48
N ILE A 544 -8.40 30.42 7.10
CA ILE A 544 -8.37 29.14 6.40
C ILE A 544 -9.56 29.01 5.45
N GLU A 545 -10.77 29.38 5.89
CA GLU A 545 -11.95 29.35 5.02
C GLU A 545 -11.88 30.41 3.92
N ALA A 546 -11.31 31.59 4.19
CA ALA A 546 -11.06 32.60 3.16
C ALA A 546 -10.09 32.09 2.08
N GLN A 547 -9.04 31.35 2.46
CA GLN A 547 -8.14 30.70 1.49
C GLN A 547 -8.85 29.60 0.69
N LYS A 548 -9.71 28.80 1.33
CA LYS A 548 -10.55 27.82 0.60
C LYS A 548 -11.48 28.50 -0.39
N GLU A 549 -12.12 29.60 0.00
CA GLU A 549 -13.02 30.34 -0.89
C GLU A 549 -12.27 30.98 -2.06
N PHE A 550 -11.06 31.52 -1.81
CA PHE A 550 -10.17 31.95 -2.88
C PHE A 550 -9.88 30.81 -3.86
N ILE A 551 -9.53 29.61 -3.37
CA ILE A 551 -9.27 28.44 -4.21
C ILE A 551 -10.53 28.05 -5.01
N ARG A 552 -11.72 28.04 -4.40
CA ARG A 552 -12.99 27.72 -5.11
C ARG A 552 -13.23 28.68 -6.27
N GLN A 553 -13.08 29.99 -6.04
CA GLN A 553 -13.40 31.03 -7.02
C GLN A 553 -12.33 31.19 -8.10
N ARG A 554 -11.05 31.14 -7.70
CA ARG A 554 -9.91 31.54 -8.53
C ARG A 554 -9.11 30.37 -9.07
N ILE A 555 -9.35 29.13 -8.61
CA ILE A 555 -8.62 27.94 -9.08
C ILE A 555 -9.56 26.87 -9.62
N VAL A 556 -10.43 26.31 -8.77
CA VAL A 556 -11.29 25.17 -9.10
C VAL A 556 -12.21 25.43 -10.29
N ASN A 557 -12.84 26.62 -10.30
CA ASN A 557 -13.84 26.99 -11.30
C ASN A 557 -13.27 27.72 -12.53
N ARG A 558 -11.94 27.79 -12.68
CA ARG A 558 -11.28 28.54 -13.76
C ARG A 558 -10.72 27.60 -14.82
N SER A 559 -10.71 28.07 -16.07
CA SER A 559 -10.00 27.39 -17.16
C SER A 559 -8.49 27.52 -16.94
N ASN A 560 -7.71 26.63 -17.53
CA ASN A 560 -6.25 26.72 -17.44
C ASN A 560 -5.73 28.03 -18.05
N THR A 561 -6.32 28.50 -19.15
CA THR A 561 -5.96 29.78 -19.81
C THR A 561 -6.25 30.98 -18.90
N ASP A 562 -7.36 30.95 -18.18
CA ASP A 562 -7.68 32.00 -17.20
C ASP A 562 -6.71 31.97 -16.00
N LEU A 563 -6.27 30.78 -15.59
CA LEU A 563 -5.36 30.60 -14.46
C LEU A 563 -3.97 31.15 -14.71
N ILE A 564 -3.43 30.99 -15.93
CA ILE A 564 -2.07 31.46 -16.22
C ILE A 564 -1.94 32.99 -16.20
N HIS A 565 -3.05 33.71 -16.31
CA HIS A 565 -3.11 35.17 -16.24
C HIS A 565 -3.43 35.69 -14.82
N ASP A 566 -3.57 34.79 -13.85
CA ASP A 566 -3.88 35.09 -12.46
C ASP A 566 -2.65 34.84 -11.58
N GLU A 567 -1.82 35.87 -11.42
CA GLU A 567 -0.54 35.78 -10.69
C GLU A 567 -0.72 35.31 -9.24
N ASP A 568 -1.76 35.79 -8.56
CA ASP A 568 -2.07 35.41 -7.18
C ASP A 568 -2.45 33.93 -7.08
N ALA A 569 -3.28 33.44 -8.02
CA ALA A 569 -3.68 32.04 -8.06
C ALA A 569 -2.49 31.13 -8.37
N LEU A 570 -1.63 31.49 -9.32
CA LEU A 570 -0.43 30.73 -9.65
C LEU A 570 0.56 30.68 -8.48
N GLU A 571 0.73 31.78 -7.76
CA GLU A 571 1.63 31.82 -6.61
C GLU A 571 1.11 30.96 -5.45
N LEU A 572 -0.20 30.86 -5.28
CA LEU A 572 -0.80 29.91 -4.36
C LEU A 572 -0.62 28.46 -4.83
N ILE A 573 -0.91 28.15 -6.11
CA ILE A 573 -0.81 26.79 -6.69
C ILE A 573 0.57 26.17 -6.44
N LYS A 574 1.65 26.94 -6.57
CA LYS A 574 3.03 26.46 -6.29
C LYS A 574 3.25 25.98 -4.85
N LYS A 575 2.34 26.28 -3.91
CA LYS A 575 2.46 25.92 -2.50
C LYS A 575 1.53 24.76 -2.09
N LEU A 576 0.61 24.35 -2.97
CA LEU A 576 -0.43 23.36 -2.67
C LEU A 576 0.02 21.92 -2.96
N GLY A 577 -0.65 20.94 -2.33
CA GLY A 577 -0.55 19.52 -2.70
C GLY A 577 0.65 18.74 -2.13
N SER A 578 0.88 17.58 -2.74
CA SER A 578 1.96 16.61 -2.45
C SER A 578 3.29 16.98 -3.10
N ASP A 579 4.42 16.54 -2.53
CA ASP A 579 5.76 16.92 -3.03
C ASP A 579 5.96 16.44 -4.46
N LEU A 580 5.49 15.22 -4.75
CA LEU A 580 5.59 14.55 -6.05
C LEU A 580 4.29 13.77 -6.34
N ILE A 581 3.33 14.44 -6.98
CA ILE A 581 2.09 13.94 -7.65
C ILE A 581 1.31 12.76 -7.02
N ILE A 582 1.26 12.66 -5.70
CA ILE A 582 0.43 11.68 -4.98
C ILE A 582 -0.39 12.38 -3.90
N ASN A 583 -1.66 12.66 -4.19
CA ASN A 583 -2.56 13.27 -3.23
C ASN A 583 -3.11 12.23 -2.27
N THR A 584 -2.96 12.48 -0.98
CA THR A 584 -3.54 11.65 0.08
C THR A 584 -4.64 12.43 0.78
N PHE A 585 -5.77 11.81 1.07
CA PHE A 585 -6.89 12.45 1.76
C PHE A 585 -7.78 11.43 2.46
N ALA A 586 -8.67 11.89 3.33
CA ALA A 586 -9.70 11.06 3.93
C ALA A 586 -11.00 11.83 4.07
N CYS A 587 -12.09 11.07 4.09
CA CYS A 587 -13.43 11.55 4.32
C CYS A 587 -13.87 11.35 5.77
N ASN A 588 -14.77 12.19 6.24
CA ASN A 588 -15.54 12.01 7.47
C ASN A 588 -16.98 12.49 7.24
N PHE A 589 -17.88 12.33 8.21
CA PHE A 589 -19.30 12.67 8.06
C PHE A 589 -19.86 13.42 9.28
N ARG A 590 -21.06 14.00 9.13
CA ARG A 590 -21.75 14.76 10.17
C ARG A 590 -23.06 14.11 10.59
N ILE A 591 -23.31 14.02 11.88
CA ILE A 591 -24.57 13.59 12.47
C ILE A 591 -25.20 14.80 13.15
N ASP A 592 -26.38 15.22 12.67
CA ASP A 592 -27.10 16.41 13.16
C ASP A 592 -26.20 17.66 13.26
N GLY A 593 -25.37 17.88 12.23
CA GLY A 593 -24.45 19.01 12.11
C GLY A 593 -23.11 18.84 12.85
N LYS A 594 -22.93 17.80 13.68
CA LYS A 594 -21.68 17.54 14.40
C LYS A 594 -20.80 16.53 13.67
N VAL A 595 -19.51 16.81 13.58
CA VAL A 595 -18.53 15.91 12.96
C VAL A 595 -18.40 14.62 13.77
N ASN A 596 -18.39 13.47 13.10
CA ASN A 596 -18.09 12.19 13.72
C ASN A 596 -16.67 12.19 14.31
N GLU A 597 -16.51 11.74 15.55
CA GLU A 597 -15.21 11.65 16.22
C GLU A 597 -14.60 10.23 16.17
N ASN A 598 -15.35 9.22 15.72
CA ASN A 598 -14.94 7.81 15.76
C ASN A 598 -14.13 7.42 14.50
N VAL A 599 -12.88 7.00 14.71
CA VAL A 599 -11.97 6.58 13.64
C VAL A 599 -12.47 5.34 12.88
N ILE A 600 -13.14 4.40 13.56
CA ILE A 600 -13.64 3.17 12.93
C ILE A 600 -14.76 3.48 11.93
N GLU A 601 -15.67 4.39 12.29
CA GLU A 601 -16.75 4.82 11.41
C GLU A 601 -16.23 5.60 10.20
N ALA A 602 -15.22 6.46 10.41
CA ALA A 602 -14.53 7.12 9.31
C ALA A 602 -13.81 6.11 8.39
N ASN A 603 -13.18 5.08 8.95
CA ASN A 603 -12.56 4.02 8.15
C ASN A 603 -13.58 3.29 7.29
N SER A 604 -14.75 2.96 7.86
CA SER A 604 -15.85 2.30 7.15
C SER A 604 -16.37 3.16 5.99
N LEU A 605 -16.56 4.47 6.20
CA LEU A 605 -16.90 5.43 5.14
C LEU A 605 -15.85 5.45 4.02
N ASN A 606 -14.58 5.61 4.35
CA ASN A 606 -13.51 5.68 3.34
C ASN A 606 -13.37 4.38 2.56
N ARG A 607 -13.54 3.22 3.21
CA ARG A 607 -13.57 1.90 2.54
C ARG A 607 -14.72 1.82 1.54
N ARG A 608 -15.95 2.18 1.92
CA ARG A 608 -17.11 2.20 1.00
C ARG A 608 -16.86 3.08 -0.22
N ILE A 609 -16.35 4.29 0.00
CA ILE A 609 -16.00 5.21 -1.10
C ILE A 609 -14.95 4.57 -2.02
N TYR A 610 -13.89 3.98 -1.47
CA TYR A 610 -12.86 3.30 -2.25
C TYR A 610 -13.43 2.14 -3.09
N GLU A 611 -14.33 1.33 -2.55
CA GLU A 611 -14.94 0.20 -3.27
C GLU A 611 -15.78 0.66 -4.47
N ARG A 612 -16.44 1.81 -4.35
CA ARG A 612 -17.16 2.46 -5.47
C ARG A 612 -16.22 2.98 -6.55
N PHE A 613 -14.99 3.33 -6.19
CA PHE A 613 -13.95 3.87 -7.09
C PHE A 613 -12.75 2.94 -7.29
N SER A 614 -12.95 1.63 -7.22
CA SER A 614 -11.89 0.65 -7.50
C SER A 614 -12.39 -0.53 -8.32
N ILE A 615 -11.43 -1.17 -9.00
CA ILE A 615 -11.58 -2.47 -9.66
C ILE A 615 -10.80 -3.47 -8.81
N ARG A 616 -11.52 -4.37 -8.14
CA ARG A 616 -10.98 -5.35 -7.16
C ARG A 616 -11.16 -6.78 -7.64
N LYS A 617 -12.15 -7.02 -8.51
CA LYS A 617 -12.54 -8.35 -8.98
C LYS A 617 -12.64 -8.34 -10.51
N ILE A 618 -12.36 -9.49 -11.13
CA ILE A 618 -12.55 -9.68 -12.58
C ILE A 618 -14.01 -9.48 -13.04
N THR A 619 -14.96 -9.61 -12.11
CA THR A 619 -16.39 -9.40 -12.31
C THR A 619 -16.82 -7.93 -12.19
N ASP A 620 -15.92 -7.04 -11.78
CA ASP A 620 -16.27 -5.62 -11.63
C ASP A 620 -16.47 -4.99 -13.02
N LYS A 621 -17.60 -4.32 -13.20
CA LYS A 621 -17.91 -3.63 -14.46
C LYS A 621 -17.14 -2.31 -14.55
N MET A 622 -16.12 -2.26 -15.39
CA MET A 622 -15.23 -1.11 -15.49
C MET A 622 -15.93 0.19 -15.90
N ASN A 623 -16.87 0.12 -16.83
CA ASN A 623 -17.64 1.28 -17.32
C ASN A 623 -18.58 1.90 -16.26
N THR A 624 -18.72 1.28 -15.08
CA THR A 624 -19.48 1.84 -13.95
C THR A 624 -18.63 2.64 -12.96
N LYS A 625 -17.31 2.69 -13.17
CA LYS A 625 -16.36 3.36 -12.27
C LYS A 625 -15.95 4.71 -12.87
N PRO A 626 -16.58 5.83 -12.47
CA PRO A 626 -16.35 7.13 -13.11
C PRO A 626 -15.00 7.75 -12.72
N LEU A 627 -14.43 7.34 -11.59
CA LEU A 627 -13.10 7.66 -11.11
C LEU A 627 -12.51 6.38 -10.52
N ILE A 628 -11.21 6.15 -10.71
CA ILE A 628 -10.51 5.02 -10.10
C ILE A 628 -9.39 5.58 -9.23
N ILE A 629 -9.49 5.37 -7.92
CA ILE A 629 -8.48 5.75 -6.92
C ILE A 629 -7.96 4.52 -6.19
N THR A 630 -6.91 4.69 -5.40
CA THR A 630 -6.47 3.64 -4.48
C THR A 630 -6.70 4.03 -3.03
N SER A 631 -6.39 3.13 -2.11
CA SER A 631 -6.48 3.35 -0.68
C SER A 631 -5.39 2.59 0.05
N THR A 632 -5.12 3.03 1.27
CA THR A 632 -4.22 2.34 2.19
C THR A 632 -4.63 2.62 3.63
N LYS A 633 -3.94 2.00 4.58
CA LYS A 633 -4.16 2.19 6.00
C LYS A 633 -2.91 2.78 6.65
N LEU A 634 -3.02 3.99 7.17
CA LEU A 634 -1.96 4.62 7.95
C LEU A 634 -1.95 4.01 9.34
N SER A 635 -0.84 3.35 9.70
CA SER A 635 -0.71 2.75 11.02
C SER A 635 -0.28 3.78 12.07
N GLN A 636 -0.96 3.81 13.22
CA GLN A 636 -0.58 4.68 14.34
C GLN A 636 0.84 4.37 14.82
N LYS A 637 1.25 3.10 14.79
CA LYS A 637 2.61 2.66 15.16
C LYS A 637 3.68 3.23 14.23
N ALA A 638 3.37 3.41 12.94
CA ALA A 638 4.34 3.89 11.95
C ALA A 638 4.37 5.41 11.87
N TYR A 639 3.20 6.07 11.86
CA TYR A 639 3.07 7.51 11.65
C TYR A 639 3.07 8.33 12.94
N GLY A 640 2.74 7.74 14.09
CA GLY A 640 2.74 8.43 15.38
C GLY A 640 1.99 9.77 15.35
N GLU A 641 2.65 10.82 15.81
CA GLU A 641 2.11 12.19 15.86
C GLU A 641 1.64 12.73 14.51
N CYS A 642 2.25 12.31 13.40
CA CYS A 642 1.79 12.69 12.06
C CYS A 642 0.33 12.24 11.84
N LEU A 643 0.00 10.99 12.21
CA LEU A 643 -1.35 10.47 12.07
C LEU A 643 -2.31 11.07 13.12
N THR A 644 -1.83 11.31 14.33
CA THR A 644 -2.59 12.03 15.37
C THR A 644 -3.03 13.40 14.87
N ASN A 645 -2.12 14.17 14.27
CA ASN A 645 -2.43 15.48 13.69
C ASN A 645 -3.39 15.39 12.51
N PHE A 646 -3.25 14.40 11.64
CA PHE A 646 -4.16 14.22 10.52
C PHE A 646 -5.58 13.85 10.98
N LYS A 647 -5.71 12.92 11.94
CA LYS A 647 -7.00 12.58 12.58
C LYS A 647 -7.65 13.79 13.25
N ARG A 648 -6.86 14.62 13.95
CA ARG A 648 -7.35 15.86 14.56
C ARG A 648 -7.93 16.83 13.52
N ARG A 649 -7.27 17.00 12.36
CA ARG A 649 -7.78 17.83 11.25
C ARG A 649 -9.09 17.28 10.64
N LEU A 650 -9.28 15.96 10.68
CA LEU A 650 -10.54 15.30 10.30
C LEU A 650 -11.65 15.38 11.36
N GLY A 651 -11.36 15.86 12.56
CA GLY A 651 -12.27 15.86 13.71
C GLY A 651 -12.34 14.52 14.46
N LEU A 652 -11.42 13.59 14.19
CA LEU A 652 -11.39 12.25 14.78
C LEU A 652 -10.56 12.20 16.07
N LYS A 653 -10.93 11.28 16.98
CA LYS A 653 -10.25 11.03 18.26
C LYS A 653 -9.98 9.53 18.46
N GLY A 654 -8.79 9.20 18.94
CA GLY A 654 -8.37 7.83 19.27
C GLY A 654 -7.09 7.41 18.54
N ASP A 655 -6.49 6.30 18.99
CA ASP A 655 -5.18 5.80 18.52
C ASP A 655 -5.29 4.70 17.46
N GLN A 656 -6.49 4.48 16.91
CA GLN A 656 -6.69 3.51 15.84
C GLN A 656 -6.00 3.97 14.55
N ASP A 657 -5.56 2.99 13.76
CA ASP A 657 -5.11 3.20 12.38
C ASP A 657 -6.22 3.83 11.53
N LEU A 658 -5.85 4.63 10.54
CA LEU A 658 -6.80 5.35 9.67
C LEU A 658 -6.75 4.80 8.23
N TYR A 659 -7.91 4.46 7.69
CA TYR A 659 -8.10 4.11 6.28
C TYR A 659 -8.24 5.39 5.47
N ILE A 660 -7.39 5.54 4.46
CA ILE A 660 -7.26 6.76 3.67
C ILE A 660 -7.43 6.46 2.18
N LEU A 661 -7.74 7.51 1.42
CA LEU A 661 -7.83 7.50 -0.02
C LEU A 661 -6.57 8.12 -0.61
N VAL A 662 -6.10 7.55 -1.72
CA VAL A 662 -4.88 7.97 -2.41
C VAL A 662 -5.19 8.17 -3.88
N ASN A 663 -4.74 9.31 -4.39
CA ASN A 663 -4.96 9.78 -5.74
C ASN A 663 -3.59 10.08 -6.38
N VAL A 664 -3.04 9.10 -7.11
CA VAL A 664 -1.81 9.23 -7.89
C VAL A 664 -2.15 9.80 -9.26
N VAL A 665 -1.58 10.95 -9.62
CA VAL A 665 -1.98 11.69 -10.84
C VAL A 665 -0.82 11.79 -11.81
N MET A 666 -0.72 10.80 -12.70
CA MET A 666 0.33 10.75 -13.74
C MET A 666 -0.13 11.28 -15.10
N SER A 667 -1.44 11.34 -15.34
CA SER A 667 -1.97 11.77 -16.63
C SER A 667 -1.83 13.28 -16.80
N PRO A 668 -1.25 13.78 -17.91
CA PRO A 668 -1.20 15.22 -18.21
C PRO A 668 -2.52 15.75 -18.80
N PHE A 669 -3.44 14.87 -19.20
CA PHE A 669 -4.62 15.21 -20.01
C PHE A 669 -5.85 15.75 -19.27
N PRO A 670 -6.17 15.39 -18.01
CA PRO A 670 -7.53 15.62 -17.49
C PRO A 670 -7.82 17.08 -17.12
N THR A 671 -6.84 17.98 -17.16
CA THR A 671 -7.10 19.42 -16.97
C THR A 671 -7.78 20.05 -18.20
N VAL A 672 -7.60 19.46 -19.38
CA VAL A 672 -8.23 19.91 -20.64
C VAL A 672 -9.75 19.84 -20.51
N GLY A 673 -10.44 20.89 -20.95
CA GLY A 673 -11.90 20.99 -20.86
C GLY A 673 -12.46 20.96 -19.43
N ASN A 674 -11.61 21.12 -18.41
CA ASN A 674 -11.96 20.96 -17.00
C ASN A 674 -12.52 19.57 -16.63
N PHE A 675 -12.06 18.50 -17.31
CA PHE A 675 -12.52 17.13 -17.02
C PHE A 675 -12.27 16.69 -15.56
N ILE A 676 -11.21 17.20 -14.90
CA ILE A 676 -11.01 17.04 -13.45
C ILE A 676 -12.23 17.47 -12.61
N GLY A 677 -12.92 18.54 -13.02
CA GLY A 677 -14.12 19.00 -12.32
C GLY A 677 -15.26 17.98 -12.40
N GLU A 678 -15.40 17.28 -13.53
CA GLU A 678 -16.36 16.17 -13.66
C GLU A 678 -16.00 15.01 -12.73
N LEU A 679 -14.72 14.62 -12.69
CA LEU A 679 -14.25 13.56 -11.79
C LEU A 679 -14.49 13.89 -10.31
N ALA A 680 -14.21 15.12 -9.92
CA ALA A 680 -14.45 15.61 -8.57
C ALA A 680 -15.96 15.64 -8.22
N ASN A 681 -16.82 16.00 -9.17
CA ASN A 681 -18.27 15.96 -8.98
C ASN A 681 -18.81 14.53 -8.81
N GLU A 682 -18.30 13.57 -9.59
CA GLU A 682 -18.64 12.15 -9.42
C GLU A 682 -18.16 11.62 -8.05
N PHE A 683 -16.95 12.02 -7.61
CA PHE A 683 -16.49 11.74 -6.26
C PHE A 683 -17.45 12.30 -5.19
N LYS A 684 -17.81 13.58 -5.32
CA LYS A 684 -18.72 14.26 -4.39
C LYS A 684 -20.06 13.52 -4.26
N LYS A 685 -20.68 13.13 -5.37
CA LYS A 685 -21.96 12.38 -5.37
C LYS A 685 -21.86 11.09 -4.56
N VAL A 686 -20.84 10.28 -4.82
CA VAL A 686 -20.62 9.02 -4.09
C VAL A 686 -20.31 9.29 -2.61
N ALA A 687 -19.48 10.28 -2.29
CA ALA A 687 -19.20 10.64 -0.91
C ALA A 687 -20.47 11.06 -0.15
N GLU A 688 -21.40 11.79 -0.79
CA GLU A 688 -22.71 12.14 -0.22
C GLU A 688 -23.61 10.91 -0.01
N GLU A 689 -23.65 9.98 -0.97
CA GLU A 689 -24.39 8.71 -0.85
C GLU A 689 -23.87 7.88 0.33
N GLU A 690 -22.56 7.65 0.40
CA GLU A 690 -21.94 6.82 1.45
C GLU A 690 -21.95 7.50 2.82
N ALA A 691 -21.93 8.85 2.86
CA ALA A 691 -22.15 9.60 4.10
C ALA A 691 -23.57 9.41 4.63
N LYS A 692 -24.61 9.38 3.78
CA LYS A 692 -25.99 9.10 4.22
C LYS A 692 -26.11 7.71 4.86
N VAL A 693 -25.45 6.71 4.28
CA VAL A 693 -25.35 5.36 4.86
C VAL A 693 -24.70 5.42 6.25
N SER A 694 -23.56 6.11 6.36
CA SER A 694 -22.83 6.28 7.63
C SER A 694 -23.68 6.99 8.69
N ILE A 695 -24.43 8.02 8.30
CA ILE A 695 -25.35 8.76 9.18
C ILE A 695 -26.48 7.85 9.65
N LYS A 696 -27.10 7.08 8.75
CA LYS A 696 -28.16 6.13 9.10
C LYS A 696 -27.66 5.10 10.12
N HIS A 697 -26.46 4.57 9.94
CA HIS A 697 -25.89 3.57 10.86
C HIS A 697 -25.51 4.13 12.22
N ASN A 698 -25.23 5.43 12.32
CA ASN A 698 -24.74 6.05 13.56
C ASN A 698 -25.78 6.94 14.26
N LYS A 699 -26.99 7.06 13.69
CA LYS A 699 -28.09 7.84 14.27
C LYS A 699 -29.03 6.92 15.03
N SER A 700 -29.18 7.18 16.33
CA SER A 700 -30.17 6.49 17.14
C SER A 700 -31.57 6.90 16.71
N SER A 701 -32.41 5.92 16.37
CA SER A 701 -33.82 6.10 16.03
C SER A 701 -34.65 4.92 16.55
N PRO A 702 -35.98 5.07 16.66
CA PRO A 702 -36.87 3.93 16.87
C PRO A 702 -36.65 2.84 15.80
N ASP A 703 -36.67 1.57 16.20
CA ASP A 703 -36.46 0.41 15.33
C ASP A 703 -37.15 -0.86 15.89
N HIS A 704 -37.08 -1.96 15.12
CA HIS A 704 -37.46 -3.30 15.56
C HIS A 704 -36.26 -4.08 16.08
N HIS A 705 -36.36 -4.56 17.31
CA HIS A 705 -35.32 -5.31 18.03
C HIS A 705 -35.75 -6.77 18.19
N GLY A 706 -34.87 -7.68 17.77
CA GLY A 706 -35.05 -9.12 17.91
C GLY A 706 -34.38 -9.66 19.17
N PHE A 707 -35.01 -10.66 19.79
CA PHE A 707 -34.51 -11.32 20.99
C PHE A 707 -34.63 -12.84 20.87
N ILE A 708 -33.59 -13.56 21.27
CA ILE A 708 -33.63 -15.00 21.50
C ILE A 708 -34.34 -15.25 22.83
N MET A 709 -35.32 -16.14 22.84
CA MET A 709 -36.05 -16.52 24.05
C MET A 709 -35.36 -17.69 24.75
N GLN A 710 -35.02 -17.52 26.03
CA GLN A 710 -34.39 -18.54 26.87
C GLN A 710 -35.21 -18.79 28.15
N GLY A 711 -35.23 -20.04 28.61
CA GLY A 711 -35.82 -20.42 29.90
C GLY A 711 -37.31 -20.71 29.85
N THR A 712 -37.70 -21.83 30.48
CA THR A 712 -39.09 -22.33 30.56
C THR A 712 -39.70 -22.15 31.94
N ASP A 713 -38.90 -21.88 32.97
CA ASP A 713 -39.39 -21.56 34.31
C ASP A 713 -39.46 -20.04 34.57
N SER A 714 -38.53 -19.28 33.99
CA SER A 714 -38.53 -17.83 33.88
C SER A 714 -38.05 -17.46 32.48
N LEU A 715 -38.69 -16.47 31.85
CA LEU A 715 -38.31 -16.03 30.52
C LEU A 715 -37.16 -15.01 30.59
N TYR A 716 -36.11 -15.29 29.82
CA TYR A 716 -35.04 -14.37 29.50
C TYR A 716 -35.02 -14.06 28.01
N LEU A 717 -34.65 -12.83 27.66
CA LEU A 717 -34.57 -12.34 26.30
C LEU A 717 -33.14 -11.85 26.03
N VAL A 718 -32.47 -12.45 25.06
CA VAL A 718 -31.12 -12.07 24.63
C VAL A 718 -31.22 -11.33 23.31
N HIS A 719 -30.91 -10.04 23.31
CA HIS A 719 -30.96 -9.20 22.12
C HIS A 719 -30.00 -9.71 21.03
N LEU A 720 -30.37 -9.56 19.77
CA LEU A 720 -29.49 -9.78 18.61
C LEU A 720 -28.63 -8.54 18.37
N PRO A 721 -27.37 -8.52 18.84
CA PRO A 721 -26.54 -7.33 18.73
C PRO A 721 -25.95 -7.20 17.33
N MET A 722 -25.65 -5.97 16.92
CA MET A 722 -24.84 -5.68 15.73
C MET A 722 -23.80 -4.62 16.07
N PHE A 723 -22.54 -4.82 15.72
CA PHE A 723 -21.47 -3.87 16.07
C PHE A 723 -21.62 -2.52 15.36
N TYR A 724 -22.11 -2.51 14.13
CA TYR A 724 -22.06 -1.37 13.21
C TYR A 724 -23.41 -0.69 12.96
N MET A 725 -24.43 -1.01 13.76
CA MET A 725 -25.77 -0.42 13.67
C MET A 725 -26.14 0.17 15.02
N GLU A 726 -26.22 1.50 15.12
CA GLU A 726 -26.45 2.24 16.36
C GLU A 726 -27.68 1.77 17.13
N ASN A 727 -28.76 1.40 16.43
CA ASN A 727 -29.98 0.90 17.07
C ASN A 727 -29.78 -0.46 17.74
N HIS A 728 -28.86 -1.29 17.22
CA HIS A 728 -28.63 -2.68 17.67
C HIS A 728 -27.27 -2.89 18.34
N ASN A 729 -26.55 -1.80 18.58
CA ASN A 729 -25.21 -1.66 19.15
C ASN A 729 -25.09 -2.10 20.63
N HIS A 730 -26.02 -2.88 21.17
CA HIS A 730 -26.02 -3.25 22.58
C HIS A 730 -26.10 -4.76 22.76
N GLN A 731 -25.19 -5.32 23.56
CA GLN A 731 -25.38 -6.64 24.14
C GLN A 731 -26.34 -6.49 25.31
N LEU A 732 -27.52 -7.11 25.22
CA LEU A 732 -28.61 -6.91 26.15
C LEU A 732 -29.24 -8.25 26.54
N ILE A 733 -29.33 -8.51 27.85
CA ILE A 733 -29.96 -9.68 28.46
C ILE A 733 -31.04 -9.16 29.40
N LEU A 734 -32.28 -9.58 29.18
CA LEU A 734 -33.45 -9.15 29.93
C LEU A 734 -34.13 -10.33 30.59
N GLN A 735 -34.79 -10.09 31.71
CA GLN A 735 -35.82 -10.96 32.26
C GLN A 735 -37.19 -10.32 32.00
N ALA A 736 -38.18 -11.11 31.59
CA ALA A 736 -39.51 -10.61 31.27
C ALA A 736 -40.60 -11.65 31.57
N GLU A 737 -41.87 -11.23 31.47
CA GLU A 737 -43.04 -12.09 31.64
C GLU A 737 -43.95 -12.06 30.42
N LEU A 738 -44.43 -13.25 30.04
CA LEU A 738 -45.49 -13.46 29.06
C LEU A 738 -46.80 -13.80 29.77
N PRO A 739 -47.96 -13.61 29.11
CA PRO A 739 -49.21 -14.12 29.64
C PRO A 739 -49.14 -15.63 29.87
N PRO A 740 -49.76 -16.17 30.94
CA PRO A 740 -49.63 -17.58 31.30
C PRO A 740 -49.98 -18.56 30.17
N ASP A 741 -51.01 -18.26 29.37
CA ASP A 741 -51.45 -19.10 28.24
C ASP A 741 -50.46 -19.09 27.07
N VAL A 742 -49.73 -17.99 26.89
CA VAL A 742 -48.65 -17.87 25.89
C VAL A 742 -47.41 -18.62 26.37
N MET A 743 -47.06 -18.47 27.65
CA MET A 743 -45.92 -19.16 28.25
C MET A 743 -46.13 -20.68 28.23
N GLU A 744 -47.33 -21.17 28.53
CA GLU A 744 -47.67 -22.60 28.45
C GLU A 744 -47.46 -23.16 27.04
N LYS A 745 -47.95 -22.46 26.00
CA LYS A 745 -47.71 -22.86 24.60
C LYS A 745 -46.24 -22.82 24.22
N TYR A 746 -45.48 -21.83 24.70
CA TYR A 746 -44.04 -21.75 24.47
C TYR A 746 -43.32 -22.97 25.08
N ILE A 747 -43.70 -23.35 26.31
CA ILE A 747 -43.18 -24.54 26.99
C ILE A 747 -43.54 -25.81 26.20
N GLU A 748 -44.78 -25.95 25.71
CA GLU A 748 -45.18 -27.10 24.90
C GLU A 748 -44.32 -27.25 23.64
N VAL A 749 -44.04 -26.15 22.93
CA VAL A 749 -43.16 -26.16 21.75
C VAL A 749 -41.74 -26.60 22.14
N ARG A 750 -41.20 -26.06 23.23
CA ARG A 750 -39.85 -26.39 23.72
C ARG A 750 -39.75 -27.83 24.24
N GLN A 751 -40.83 -28.41 24.75
CA GLN A 751 -40.89 -29.82 25.14
C GLN A 751 -40.96 -30.76 23.93
N GLN A 752 -41.69 -30.37 22.89
CA GLN A 752 -41.78 -31.14 21.64
C GLN A 752 -40.47 -31.11 20.84
N ASP A 753 -39.82 -29.95 20.77
CA ASP A 753 -38.52 -29.77 20.13
C ASP A 753 -37.60 -28.89 21.00
N PRO A 754 -36.77 -29.51 21.86
CA PRO A 754 -35.80 -28.79 22.68
C PRO A 754 -34.74 -28.02 21.89
N LYS A 755 -34.57 -28.29 20.59
CA LYS A 755 -33.61 -27.59 19.72
C LYS A 755 -34.23 -26.37 19.03
N GLN A 756 -35.55 -26.23 19.04
CA GLN A 756 -36.24 -25.14 18.37
C GLN A 756 -35.84 -23.78 18.96
N ILE A 757 -35.15 -22.95 18.16
CA ILE A 757 -34.90 -21.55 18.49
C ILE A 757 -36.23 -20.80 18.42
N MET A 758 -36.58 -20.09 19.48
CA MET A 758 -37.75 -19.22 19.53
C MET A 758 -37.27 -17.78 19.66
N MET A 759 -37.86 -16.89 18.87
CA MET A 759 -37.45 -15.49 18.82
C MET A 759 -38.63 -14.58 19.07
N LEU A 760 -38.36 -13.41 19.63
CA LEU A 760 -39.35 -12.40 19.99
C LEU A 760 -38.92 -11.05 19.41
N GLY A 761 -39.83 -10.32 18.76
CA GLY A 761 -39.55 -8.99 18.21
C GLY A 761 -40.63 -7.97 18.59
N ASN A 762 -40.26 -6.72 18.88
CA ASN A 762 -41.24 -5.66 19.17
C ASN A 762 -42.02 -5.23 17.91
N ILE A 763 -43.33 -5.02 18.07
CA ILE A 763 -44.23 -4.60 16.99
C ILE A 763 -44.11 -3.11 16.70
N GLU A 764 -44.00 -2.28 17.74
CA GLU A 764 -43.89 -0.83 17.59
C GLU A 764 -42.41 -0.46 17.55
N GLU A 765 -41.97 0.28 16.53
CA GLU A 765 -40.62 0.83 16.48
C GLU A 765 -40.34 1.63 17.75
N THR A 766 -39.24 1.30 18.42
CA THR A 766 -38.84 1.97 19.66
C THR A 766 -37.32 1.92 19.81
N THR A 767 -36.74 2.69 20.72
CA THR A 767 -35.32 2.54 21.04
C THR A 767 -35.16 1.51 22.15
N LEU A 768 -34.01 0.81 22.23
CA LEU A 768 -33.73 -0.09 23.36
C LEU A 768 -33.86 0.61 24.72
N ASN A 769 -33.48 1.89 24.81
CA ASN A 769 -33.62 2.67 26.04
C ASN A 769 -35.10 2.91 26.40
N ASP A 770 -35.95 3.20 25.42
CA ASP A 770 -37.39 3.40 25.64
C ASP A 770 -38.10 2.09 25.99
N LEU A 771 -37.73 0.99 25.32
CA LEU A 771 -38.24 -0.35 25.63
C LEU A 771 -37.95 -0.70 27.10
N MET A 772 -36.74 -0.39 27.55
CA MET A 772 -36.33 -0.62 28.94
C MET A 772 -37.02 0.30 29.96
N SER A 773 -37.22 1.58 29.62
CA SER A 773 -37.86 2.53 30.54
C SER A 773 -39.34 2.27 30.73
N LYS A 774 -40.05 1.84 29.67
CA LYS A 774 -41.48 1.48 29.71
C LYS A 774 -41.75 0.19 30.47
N LYS A 775 -40.79 -0.74 30.51
CA LYS A 775 -40.89 -2.07 31.14
C LYS A 775 -41.98 -3.00 30.59
N GLU A 776 -42.67 -2.60 29.52
CA GLU A 776 -43.64 -3.40 28.80
C GLU A 776 -43.70 -2.99 27.33
N PHE A 777 -43.96 -3.96 26.45
CA PHE A 777 -44.13 -3.74 25.00
C PHE A 777 -44.94 -4.87 24.38
N LYS A 778 -45.46 -4.66 23.16
CA LYS A 778 -46.12 -5.71 22.37
C LYS A 778 -45.13 -6.37 21.42
N ALA A 779 -45.22 -7.68 21.30
CA ALA A 779 -44.29 -8.47 20.52
C ALA A 779 -44.95 -9.50 19.60
N GLU A 780 -44.19 -9.90 18.60
CA GLU A 780 -44.39 -11.08 17.77
C GLU A 780 -43.40 -12.17 18.18
N ILE A 781 -43.84 -13.42 18.14
CA ILE A 781 -43.03 -14.59 18.45
C ILE A 781 -42.88 -15.43 17.18
N TYR A 782 -41.66 -15.87 16.90
CA TYR A 782 -41.27 -16.62 15.69
C TYR A 782 -40.61 -17.95 16.06
N LYS A 783 -40.71 -18.93 15.15
CA LYS A 783 -39.95 -20.18 15.19
C LYS A 783 -38.71 -20.02 14.31
N GLY A 784 -37.59 -19.62 14.92
CA GLY A 784 -36.37 -19.22 14.23
C GLY A 784 -36.35 -17.73 13.85
N LEU A 785 -35.40 -17.35 12.99
CA LEU A 785 -35.28 -15.98 12.49
C LEU A 785 -36.52 -15.61 11.66
N PRO A 786 -37.03 -14.37 11.79
CA PRO A 786 -38.05 -13.85 10.88
C PRO A 786 -37.55 -13.90 9.44
N ASP A 787 -38.30 -14.57 8.56
CA ASP A 787 -37.93 -14.75 7.13
C ASP A 787 -38.42 -13.61 6.22
N GLY A 788 -38.97 -12.54 6.80
CA GLY A 788 -39.55 -11.41 6.07
C GLY A 788 -40.88 -11.71 5.37
N SER A 789 -41.41 -12.94 5.45
CA SER A 789 -42.71 -13.31 4.87
C SER A 789 -43.91 -12.80 5.68
N GLY A 790 -43.65 -12.25 6.88
CA GLY A 790 -44.67 -11.87 7.85
C GLY A 790 -45.28 -13.06 8.62
N SER A 791 -44.66 -14.25 8.56
CA SER A 791 -45.14 -15.43 9.27
C SER A 791 -44.68 -15.44 10.74
N TYR A 792 -45.54 -14.95 11.64
CA TYR A 792 -45.37 -15.11 13.08
C TYR A 792 -46.05 -16.39 13.59
N TRP A 793 -45.50 -16.98 14.66
CA TRP A 793 -46.18 -18.03 15.41
C TRP A 793 -47.29 -17.45 16.29
N MET A 794 -47.03 -16.30 16.93
CA MET A 794 -48.01 -15.51 17.69
C MET A 794 -47.73 -14.00 17.51
N THR A 795 -48.78 -13.17 17.47
CA THR A 795 -48.66 -11.70 17.36
C THR A 795 -49.47 -11.00 18.45
N GLY A 796 -49.15 -9.73 18.70
CA GLY A 796 -49.83 -8.89 19.69
C GLY A 796 -49.62 -9.34 21.14
N VAL A 797 -48.57 -10.12 21.42
CA VAL A 797 -48.30 -10.67 22.74
C VAL A 797 -47.76 -9.57 23.66
N PRO A 798 -48.42 -9.28 24.80
CA PRO A 798 -47.90 -8.27 25.73
C PRO A 798 -46.77 -8.87 26.57
N VAL A 799 -45.58 -8.28 26.45
CA VAL A 799 -44.40 -8.57 27.29
C VAL A 799 -44.38 -7.57 28.43
N LYS A 800 -44.27 -8.04 29.67
CA LYS A 800 -44.35 -7.21 30.89
C LYS A 800 -43.17 -7.47 31.83
N ASN A 801 -43.05 -6.62 32.85
CA ASN A 801 -42.07 -6.74 33.93
C ASN A 801 -40.62 -6.86 33.43
N VAL A 802 -40.29 -6.15 32.35
CA VAL A 802 -38.96 -6.20 31.74
C VAL A 802 -37.91 -5.64 32.71
N ARG A 803 -36.88 -6.44 33.00
CA ARG A 803 -35.76 -6.11 33.89
C ARG A 803 -34.43 -6.35 33.17
N VAL A 804 -33.51 -5.40 33.24
CA VAL A 804 -32.14 -5.57 32.72
C VAL A 804 -31.36 -6.52 33.63
N ILE A 805 -30.78 -7.56 33.05
CA ILE A 805 -29.75 -8.39 33.68
C ILE A 805 -28.37 -7.86 33.28
N LYS A 806 -28.14 -7.67 31.98
CA LYS A 806 -26.95 -7.03 31.43
C LYS A 806 -27.32 -6.13 30.26
N LYS A 807 -26.71 -4.96 30.17
CA LYS A 807 -26.74 -4.05 29.03
C LYS A 807 -25.35 -3.46 28.88
N ARG A 808 -24.71 -3.72 27.74
CA ARG A 808 -23.37 -3.25 27.41
C ARG A 808 -23.40 -2.63 26.03
N GLY A 809 -22.90 -1.41 25.91
CA GLY A 809 -22.67 -0.78 24.62
C GLY A 809 -21.52 -1.46 23.89
N LEU A 810 -21.68 -1.66 22.58
CA LEU A 810 -20.72 -2.32 21.70
C LEU A 810 -20.02 -1.33 20.77
N ARG A 811 -20.14 -0.02 21.05
CA ARG A 811 -19.38 1.00 20.32
C ARG A 811 -17.89 0.79 20.52
N PRO A 812 -17.03 1.10 19.54
CA PRO A 812 -15.59 0.90 19.63
C PRO A 812 -14.90 1.48 20.88
N ASN A 813 -15.44 2.54 21.48
CA ASN A 813 -14.92 3.15 22.72
C ASN A 813 -15.24 2.36 24.00
N TYR A 814 -16.19 1.42 23.93
CA TYR A 814 -16.56 0.52 25.03
C TYR A 814 -15.96 -0.89 24.87
N LEU A 815 -15.36 -1.18 23.72
CA LEU A 815 -14.73 -2.46 23.42
C LEU A 815 -13.26 -2.48 23.88
N ASP A 816 -12.79 -3.66 24.25
CA ASP A 816 -11.43 -3.95 24.61
C ASP A 816 -10.48 -3.87 23.41
N THR A 817 -9.23 -3.50 23.69
CA THR A 817 -8.18 -3.41 22.68
C THR A 817 -7.69 -4.78 22.21
N HIS A 818 -7.89 -5.84 22.98
CA HIS A 818 -7.45 -7.20 22.69
C HIS A 818 -8.56 -8.21 23.01
N TYR A 819 -8.60 -9.32 22.27
CA TYR A 819 -9.48 -10.44 22.62
C TYR A 819 -8.99 -11.13 23.91
N PRO A 820 -9.88 -11.81 24.65
CA PRO A 820 -9.50 -12.64 25.78
C PRO A 820 -8.44 -13.69 25.42
N THR A 821 -7.46 -13.88 26.31
CA THR A 821 -6.35 -14.83 26.12
C THR A 821 -6.43 -15.95 27.15
N GLY A 822 -6.45 -17.19 26.68
CA GLY A 822 -6.47 -18.40 27.51
C GLY A 822 -7.85 -18.86 27.95
N HIS A 823 -8.91 -18.13 27.59
CA HIS A 823 -10.30 -18.48 27.86
C HIS A 823 -11.26 -17.81 26.86
N MET A 824 -12.53 -18.21 26.89
CA MET A 824 -13.65 -17.53 26.26
C MET A 824 -14.69 -17.17 27.33
N PRO A 825 -15.00 -15.87 27.55
CA PRO A 825 -15.87 -15.43 28.64
C PRO A 825 -17.35 -15.44 28.24
N PHE A 826 -18.21 -15.90 29.16
CA PHE A 826 -19.66 -15.89 29.01
C PHE A 826 -20.30 -15.23 30.24
N TYR A 827 -21.44 -14.57 30.05
CA TYR A 827 -22.36 -14.36 31.16
C TYR A 827 -23.05 -15.68 31.49
N LEU A 828 -23.14 -16.03 32.77
CA LEU A 828 -23.91 -17.16 33.30
C LEU A 828 -24.98 -16.62 34.25
N TYR A 829 -26.25 -16.84 33.93
CA TYR A 829 -27.40 -16.26 34.62
C TYR A 829 -28.60 -17.21 34.61
N GLY A 830 -29.58 -16.98 35.46
CA GLY A 830 -30.82 -17.76 35.50
C GLY A 830 -31.36 -17.98 36.90
N THR A 831 -32.22 -18.98 37.03
CA THR A 831 -32.79 -19.42 38.30
C THR A 831 -32.01 -20.61 38.86
N GLU A 832 -32.37 -21.05 40.08
CA GLU A 832 -31.83 -22.30 40.63
C GLU A 832 -32.24 -23.56 39.84
N LYS A 833 -33.29 -23.47 39.01
CA LYS A 833 -33.78 -24.60 38.20
C LYS A 833 -33.17 -24.63 36.80
N GLN A 834 -32.96 -23.46 36.20
CA GLN A 834 -32.46 -23.33 34.84
C GLN A 834 -31.45 -22.19 34.75
N LEU A 835 -30.27 -22.52 34.23
CA LEU A 835 -29.20 -21.57 33.93
C LEU A 835 -29.04 -21.42 32.42
N HIS A 836 -28.50 -20.29 32.01
CA HIS A 836 -28.29 -19.89 30.63
C HIS A 836 -26.93 -19.22 30.50
N ILE A 837 -26.36 -19.24 29.28
CA ILE A 837 -25.16 -18.48 28.97
C ILE A 837 -25.32 -17.63 27.71
N ASP A 838 -24.59 -16.51 27.68
CA ASP A 838 -24.43 -15.66 26.51
C ASP A 838 -22.98 -15.16 26.42
N HIS A 839 -22.36 -15.26 25.25
CA HIS A 839 -20.94 -14.94 25.03
C HIS A 839 -20.67 -13.46 25.29
N LEU A 840 -19.69 -13.13 26.12
CA LEU A 840 -19.36 -11.74 26.44
C LEU A 840 -18.64 -11.05 25.27
N LEU A 841 -19.29 -10.07 24.64
CA LEU A 841 -18.79 -9.40 23.44
C LEU A 841 -17.86 -8.23 23.81
N VAL A 842 -16.59 -8.52 24.08
CA VAL A 842 -15.62 -7.48 24.46
C VAL A 842 -14.93 -6.80 23.28
N LYS A 843 -14.94 -7.38 22.08
CA LYS A 843 -14.22 -6.84 20.91
C LYS A 843 -14.90 -7.25 19.60
N ALA A 844 -14.78 -6.41 18.57
CA ALA A 844 -15.32 -6.62 17.22
C ALA A 844 -14.19 -6.85 16.19
N PRO A 845 -14.40 -7.67 15.14
CA PRO A 845 -15.55 -8.58 14.94
C PRO A 845 -15.60 -9.71 15.99
N ASN A 846 -16.72 -10.42 16.12
CA ASN A 846 -16.88 -11.53 17.06
C ASN A 846 -17.98 -12.53 16.64
N ILE A 847 -18.30 -13.52 17.48
CA ILE A 847 -19.41 -14.45 17.28
C ILE A 847 -20.43 -14.29 18.43
N HIS A 848 -21.71 -14.21 18.10
CA HIS A 848 -22.77 -14.30 19.10
C HIS A 848 -23.04 -15.77 19.40
N ILE A 849 -22.79 -16.19 20.63
CA ILE A 849 -23.07 -17.56 21.08
C ILE A 849 -23.96 -17.49 22.30
N SER A 850 -25.11 -18.13 22.23
CA SER A 850 -26.08 -18.15 23.34
C SER A 850 -26.61 -19.56 23.52
N ALA A 851 -26.77 -20.02 24.76
CA ALA A 851 -27.29 -21.36 25.03
C ALA A 851 -28.19 -21.36 26.27
N ASP A 852 -29.35 -22.02 26.17
CA ASP A 852 -30.29 -22.15 27.28
C ASP A 852 -30.16 -23.51 27.98
N GLN A 853 -30.67 -23.58 29.23
CA GLN A 853 -30.71 -24.82 30.04
C GLN A 853 -29.35 -25.54 30.14
N VAL A 854 -28.29 -24.77 30.38
CA VAL A 854 -26.95 -25.33 30.59
C VAL A 854 -26.90 -26.10 31.90
N LYS A 855 -26.15 -27.20 31.91
CA LYS A 855 -25.92 -28.00 33.12
C LYS A 855 -24.59 -27.61 33.75
N LEU A 856 -24.63 -27.10 34.98
CA LEU A 856 -23.46 -26.72 35.75
C LEU A 856 -23.12 -27.81 36.78
N GLU A 857 -21.89 -28.32 36.74
CA GLU A 857 -21.35 -29.30 37.70
C GLU A 857 -20.11 -28.70 38.36
N LEU A 858 -20.25 -28.20 39.60
CA LEU A 858 -19.15 -27.56 40.33
C LEU A 858 -18.34 -28.59 41.13
N GLU A 859 -17.02 -28.54 40.95
CA GLU A 859 -16.04 -29.31 41.72
C GLU A 859 -15.62 -28.58 43.00
N SER A 860 -15.70 -27.25 42.99
CA SER A 860 -15.41 -26.40 44.14
C SER A 860 -16.21 -25.10 44.08
N GLY A 861 -16.51 -24.52 45.25
CA GLY A 861 -17.34 -23.33 45.39
C GLY A 861 -18.83 -23.58 45.17
N THR A 862 -19.63 -22.52 45.23
CA THR A 862 -21.10 -22.58 45.01
C THR A 862 -21.58 -21.36 44.24
N LEU A 863 -22.54 -21.55 43.34
CA LEU A 863 -23.29 -20.46 42.72
C LEU A 863 -24.59 -20.26 43.51
N ASP A 864 -24.66 -19.17 44.27
CA ASP A 864 -25.89 -18.82 45.01
C ASP A 864 -26.91 -18.09 44.13
N LYS A 865 -28.15 -18.03 44.62
CA LYS A 865 -29.28 -17.39 43.94
C LYS A 865 -29.02 -15.92 43.59
N THR A 866 -28.36 -15.16 44.47
CA THR A 866 -28.10 -13.75 44.20
C THR A 866 -27.16 -13.60 43.02
N ARG A 867 -26.10 -14.41 42.95
CA ARG A 867 -25.17 -14.46 41.81
C ARG A 867 -25.84 -14.90 40.52
N SER A 868 -26.66 -15.96 40.54
CA SER A 868 -27.34 -16.41 39.31
C SER A 868 -28.36 -15.40 38.80
N GLU A 869 -29.06 -14.68 39.69
CA GLU A 869 -30.06 -13.66 39.32
C GLU A 869 -29.45 -12.37 38.76
N ILE A 870 -28.24 -11.98 39.19
CA ILE A 870 -27.54 -10.79 38.64
C ILE A 870 -26.64 -11.12 37.44
N GLY A 871 -26.33 -12.40 37.22
CA GLY A 871 -25.41 -12.88 36.21
C GLY A 871 -23.93 -12.71 36.58
N VAL A 872 -23.18 -13.80 36.53
CA VAL A 872 -21.74 -13.87 36.79
C VAL A 872 -20.96 -14.11 35.50
N LEU A 873 -19.62 -14.06 35.56
CA LEU A 873 -18.76 -14.45 34.44
C LEU A 873 -18.37 -15.92 34.56
N ALA A 874 -18.56 -16.66 33.48
CA ALA A 874 -18.07 -18.02 33.30
C ALA A 874 -16.97 -18.01 32.24
N HIS A 875 -15.74 -18.27 32.65
CA HIS A 875 -14.61 -18.41 31.75
C HIS A 875 -14.49 -19.85 31.31
N ILE A 876 -14.79 -20.14 30.04
CA ILE A 876 -14.48 -21.44 29.46
C ILE A 876 -12.97 -21.50 29.20
N THR A 877 -12.25 -22.22 30.06
CA THR A 877 -10.77 -22.27 30.05
C THR A 877 -10.21 -23.22 28.99
N SER A 878 -11.04 -24.13 28.48
CA SER A 878 -10.67 -25.06 27.42
C SER A 878 -10.72 -24.44 26.00
N ILE A 879 -11.22 -23.21 25.87
CA ILE A 879 -11.35 -22.49 24.59
C ILE A 879 -10.59 -21.18 24.69
N ASN A 880 -9.72 -20.91 23.72
CA ASN A 880 -8.97 -19.66 23.66
C ASN A 880 -9.53 -18.77 22.54
N GLU A 881 -10.33 -17.76 22.90
CA GLU A 881 -11.07 -16.94 21.92
C GLU A 881 -10.15 -16.29 20.90
N ILE A 882 -9.03 -15.67 21.32
CA ILE A 882 -8.12 -14.95 20.42
C ILE A 882 -7.60 -15.81 19.25
N VAL A 883 -7.51 -17.13 19.42
CA VAL A 883 -6.99 -18.06 18.40
C VAL A 883 -8.04 -18.34 17.32
N MET A 884 -9.32 -18.08 17.61
CA MET A 884 -10.45 -18.35 16.71
C MET A 884 -10.89 -17.10 15.92
N GLN A 885 -10.32 -15.93 16.23
CA GLN A 885 -10.73 -14.66 15.63
C GLN A 885 -9.96 -14.33 14.33
N PRO A 886 -10.61 -13.74 13.32
CA PRO A 886 -12.07 -13.61 13.19
C PRO A 886 -12.71 -14.97 12.87
N PHE A 887 -13.91 -15.21 13.41
CA PHE A 887 -14.68 -16.42 13.08
C PHE A 887 -15.11 -16.44 11.61
N LYS A 888 -15.28 -17.64 11.04
CA LYS A 888 -15.85 -17.84 9.69
C LYS A 888 -17.35 -17.52 9.69
N ASN A 889 -17.90 -17.11 8.55
CA ASN A 889 -19.32 -16.84 8.35
C ASN A 889 -20.20 -18.09 8.62
N ASN A 890 -21.47 -17.88 8.97
CA ASN A 890 -22.43 -18.93 9.34
C ASN A 890 -22.54 -20.02 8.28
N SER A 891 -22.54 -19.65 6.99
CA SER A 891 -22.62 -20.59 5.86
C SER A 891 -21.40 -21.50 5.69
N THR A 892 -20.28 -21.19 6.36
CA THR A 892 -19.01 -21.92 6.26
C THR A 892 -18.50 -22.46 7.60
N LEU A 893 -19.26 -22.25 8.68
CA LEU A 893 -19.06 -22.92 9.96
C LEU A 893 -19.38 -24.42 9.76
N GLU A 894 -18.33 -25.23 9.67
CA GLU A 894 -18.40 -26.64 9.28
C GLU A 894 -19.08 -27.55 10.32
N GLU A 895 -19.51 -28.72 9.84
CA GLU A 895 -20.08 -29.83 10.61
C GLU A 895 -19.01 -30.46 11.55
N GLY A 896 -18.61 -29.71 12.56
CA GLY A 896 -17.45 -30.02 13.42
C GLY A 896 -17.11 -28.93 14.44
N PHE A 897 -17.76 -27.77 14.38
CA PHE A 897 -17.53 -26.69 15.35
C PHE A 897 -17.72 -27.17 16.79
N ILE A 898 -16.77 -26.82 17.67
CA ILE A 898 -16.67 -27.41 19.01
C ILE A 898 -17.81 -26.95 19.93
N ILE A 899 -18.35 -25.75 19.69
CA ILE A 899 -19.44 -25.16 20.47
C ILE A 899 -20.75 -25.59 19.82
N LYS A 900 -21.35 -26.65 20.37
CA LYS A 900 -22.55 -27.30 19.84
C LYS A 900 -23.41 -27.88 20.97
N PRO A 901 -24.68 -28.22 20.70
CA PRO A 901 -25.55 -28.84 21.70
C PRO A 901 -24.90 -30.05 22.39
N GLY A 902 -24.97 -30.09 23.72
CA GLY A 902 -24.39 -31.17 24.54
C GLY A 902 -22.87 -31.13 24.72
N ALA A 903 -22.15 -30.15 24.15
CA ALA A 903 -20.72 -29.99 24.39
C ALA A 903 -20.44 -29.66 25.86
N LYS A 904 -19.37 -30.23 26.43
CA LYS A 904 -18.95 -30.05 27.82
C LYS A 904 -17.60 -29.35 27.88
N PHE A 905 -17.48 -28.35 28.75
CA PHE A 905 -16.28 -27.52 28.88
C PHE A 905 -15.91 -27.27 30.34
N ASP A 906 -14.61 -27.10 30.59
CA ASP A 906 -14.08 -26.70 31.89
C ASP A 906 -14.24 -25.19 32.09
N ILE A 907 -14.75 -24.81 33.26
CA ILE A 907 -15.06 -23.42 33.58
C ILE A 907 -14.49 -22.96 34.93
N GLU A 908 -14.24 -21.66 34.98
CA GLU A 908 -13.99 -20.90 36.20
C GLU A 908 -15.03 -19.78 36.33
N LEU A 909 -15.63 -19.63 37.51
CA LEU A 909 -16.66 -18.63 37.77
C LEU A 909 -16.10 -17.45 38.57
N TYR A 910 -16.40 -16.25 38.08
CA TYR A 910 -15.98 -14.98 38.67
C TYR A 910 -17.19 -14.08 38.89
N ASP A 911 -17.18 -13.31 39.98
CA ASP A 911 -18.13 -12.22 40.12
C ASP A 911 -17.89 -11.20 38.98
N ASP A 912 -18.96 -10.63 38.43
CA ASP A 912 -18.84 -9.58 37.42
C ASP A 912 -18.05 -8.41 38.02
N PRO A 913 -16.90 -8.01 37.44
CA PRO A 913 -16.10 -6.90 37.96
C PRO A 913 -16.88 -5.58 37.92
N VAL A 914 -17.92 -5.50 37.08
CA VAL A 914 -18.79 -4.35 36.91
C VAL A 914 -20.18 -4.63 37.47
N LYS A 915 -20.42 -4.19 38.71
CA LYS A 915 -21.68 -4.43 39.44
C LYS A 915 -22.91 -3.75 38.84
N ASP A 916 -22.72 -2.66 38.10
CA ASP A 916 -23.81 -1.96 37.43
C ASP A 916 -24.25 -2.74 36.16
N PRO A 917 -25.52 -3.21 36.10
CA PRO A 917 -26.01 -3.96 34.95
C PRO A 917 -26.08 -3.14 33.66
N GLU A 918 -25.94 -1.82 33.70
CA GLU A 918 -25.94 -0.94 32.52
C GLU A 918 -24.60 -0.24 32.24
N ALA A 919 -23.56 -0.51 33.03
CA ALA A 919 -22.24 0.06 32.78
C ALA A 919 -21.59 -0.52 31.53
N ASN A 920 -20.94 0.36 30.76
CA ASN A 920 -20.20 0.01 29.55
C ASN A 920 -18.76 -0.42 29.87
N GLY A 921 -18.13 -1.14 28.94
CA GLY A 921 -16.69 -1.40 28.97
C GLY A 921 -15.84 -0.16 28.61
N PRO A 922 -14.53 -0.31 28.39
CA PRO A 922 -13.77 -1.57 28.37
C PRO A 922 -13.55 -2.18 29.76
N GLY A 923 -12.95 -3.37 29.82
CA GLY A 923 -12.58 -4.05 31.07
C GLY A 923 -13.70 -4.90 31.69
N LEU A 924 -14.72 -5.25 30.90
CA LEU A 924 -15.82 -6.13 31.35
C LEU A 924 -15.35 -7.55 31.72
N ASN A 925 -14.15 -7.95 31.25
CA ASN A 925 -13.53 -9.25 31.47
C ASN A 925 -12.27 -9.17 32.38
N ASP A 926 -11.98 -8.02 33.01
CA ASP A 926 -10.77 -7.87 33.85
C ASP A 926 -10.96 -8.46 35.27
N VAL A 927 -10.75 -9.77 35.36
CA VAL A 927 -10.76 -10.54 36.60
C VAL A 927 -9.35 -10.92 37.08
N SER A 928 -8.30 -10.30 36.52
CA SER A 928 -6.90 -10.69 36.75
C SER A 928 -6.46 -10.64 38.23
N LYS A 929 -7.14 -9.84 39.04
CA LYS A 929 -6.88 -9.69 40.49
C LYS A 929 -7.84 -10.49 41.37
N THR A 930 -8.83 -11.15 40.79
CA THR A 930 -9.83 -11.93 41.52
C THR A 930 -9.54 -13.42 41.35
N THR A 931 -9.69 -14.18 42.42
CA THR A 931 -9.66 -15.65 42.36
C THR A 931 -11.07 -16.13 41.99
N PRO A 932 -11.22 -17.14 41.12
CA PRO A 932 -12.55 -17.68 40.82
C PRO A 932 -13.20 -18.19 42.10
N PHE A 933 -14.47 -17.84 42.31
CA PHE A 933 -15.20 -18.27 43.51
C PHE A 933 -15.69 -19.71 43.40
N ALA A 934 -15.75 -20.26 42.18
CA ALA A 934 -16.10 -21.64 41.91
C ALA A 934 -15.42 -22.14 40.63
N LYS A 935 -15.23 -23.46 40.55
CA LYS A 935 -14.70 -24.15 39.37
C LYS A 935 -15.48 -25.43 39.11
N GLY A 936 -15.54 -25.84 37.84
CA GLY A 936 -16.17 -27.10 37.48
C GLY A 936 -16.35 -27.20 35.97
N THR A 937 -17.45 -27.81 35.56
CA THR A 937 -17.77 -28.00 34.15
C THR A 937 -19.16 -27.47 33.79
N ILE A 938 -19.30 -27.01 32.56
CA ILE A 938 -20.58 -26.62 31.97
C ILE A 938 -20.87 -27.51 30.76
N THR A 939 -22.09 -28.04 30.68
CA THR A 939 -22.59 -28.75 29.50
C THR A 939 -23.67 -27.90 28.84
N LEU A 940 -23.51 -27.62 27.54
CA LEU A 940 -24.48 -26.84 26.77
C LEU A 940 -25.78 -27.61 26.58
N GLY A 941 -26.92 -26.91 26.66
CA GLY A 941 -28.24 -27.47 26.42
C GLY A 941 -28.47 -27.84 24.95
N SER A 942 -29.72 -28.23 24.64
CA SER A 942 -30.13 -28.62 23.28
C SER A 942 -30.25 -27.43 22.32
N ASN A 943 -30.50 -26.24 22.84
CA ASN A 943 -30.64 -25.02 22.07
C ASN A 943 -29.35 -24.19 22.22
N VAL A 944 -28.63 -24.08 21.11
CA VAL A 944 -27.41 -23.28 20.99
C VAL A 944 -27.59 -22.39 19.76
N TRP A 945 -27.59 -21.08 19.98
CA TRP A 945 -27.58 -20.05 18.97
C TRP A 945 -26.14 -19.69 18.61
N LEU A 946 -25.88 -19.56 17.32
CA LEU A 946 -24.61 -19.07 16.77
C LEU A 946 -24.93 -18.05 15.68
N ASP A 947 -24.31 -16.88 15.76
CA ASP A 947 -24.35 -15.90 14.68
C ASP A 947 -23.03 -15.15 14.56
N THR A 948 -22.36 -15.34 13.43
CA THR A 948 -21.21 -14.53 13.00
C THR A 948 -21.58 -13.50 11.95
N ASP A 949 -22.74 -13.63 11.32
CA ASP A 949 -23.07 -12.87 10.12
C ASP A 949 -23.72 -11.54 10.54
N MET A 950 -24.89 -11.53 11.19
CA MET A 950 -25.58 -10.27 11.53
C MET A 950 -24.78 -9.47 12.56
N LEU A 951 -24.18 -10.13 13.55
CA LEU A 951 -23.34 -9.48 14.55
C LEU A 951 -22.20 -8.66 13.93
N ASN A 952 -21.53 -9.23 12.92
CA ASN A 952 -20.41 -8.62 12.22
C ASN A 952 -20.81 -7.95 10.92
N GLU A 953 -22.11 -7.88 10.59
CA GLU A 953 -22.60 -7.32 9.34
C GLU A 953 -22.31 -5.82 9.33
N ASP A 954 -21.09 -5.51 8.92
CA ASP A 954 -20.80 -4.33 8.14
C ASP A 954 -21.28 -4.71 6.74
N HIS A 955 -22.04 -3.85 6.06
CA HIS A 955 -22.53 -4.10 4.68
C HIS A 955 -21.39 -4.21 3.63
N LEU A 956 -20.17 -4.55 4.06
CA LEU A 956 -18.89 -4.51 3.37
C LEU A 956 -18.20 -5.87 3.20
N ASP A 957 -18.70 -6.97 3.81
CA ASP A 957 -18.05 -8.29 3.70
C ASP A 957 -18.76 -9.23 2.72
N HIS A 958 -18.26 -9.23 1.48
CA HIS A 958 -18.24 -10.45 0.70
C HIS A 958 -16.82 -11.02 0.77
N PRO A 959 -16.57 -12.11 1.51
CA PRO A 959 -15.28 -12.76 1.48
C PRO A 959 -14.89 -13.08 0.04
N VAL A 960 -13.71 -12.61 -0.36
CA VAL A 960 -13.11 -13.02 -1.63
C VAL A 960 -12.68 -14.48 -1.45
N CYS A 961 -13.50 -15.39 -1.95
CA CYS A 961 -13.14 -16.80 -2.02
C CYS A 961 -11.96 -16.96 -3.00
N ALA A 962 -10.74 -16.92 -2.46
CA ALA A 962 -9.50 -17.05 -3.22
C ALA A 962 -9.32 -18.45 -3.85
N SER A 963 -10.13 -19.44 -3.48
CA SER A 963 -9.99 -20.82 -3.92
C SER A 963 -10.58 -21.14 -5.31
N GLN A 964 -11.35 -20.24 -5.92
CA GLN A 964 -12.05 -20.50 -7.19
C GLN A 964 -11.34 -19.98 -8.45
N TRP A 965 -10.14 -19.39 -8.36
CA TRP A 965 -9.54 -18.74 -9.54
C TRP A 965 -9.28 -19.71 -10.70
N ARG A 966 -9.02 -21.00 -10.43
CA ARG A 966 -8.82 -22.02 -11.47
C ARG A 966 -10.11 -22.38 -12.19
N GLU A 967 -11.21 -22.54 -11.45
CA GLU A 967 -12.53 -22.78 -12.03
C GLU A 967 -12.98 -21.56 -12.84
N ARG A 968 -12.79 -20.35 -12.31
CA ARG A 968 -13.12 -19.10 -13.02
C ARG A 968 -12.26 -18.88 -14.26
N PHE A 969 -10.97 -19.23 -14.22
CA PHE A 969 -10.09 -19.19 -15.38
C PHE A 969 -10.50 -20.23 -16.42
N ALA A 970 -10.89 -21.43 -15.99
CA ALA A 970 -11.45 -22.45 -16.86
C ALA A 970 -12.82 -22.02 -17.45
N ASP A 971 -13.67 -21.32 -16.69
CA ASP A 971 -14.95 -20.80 -17.16
C ASP A 971 -14.77 -19.72 -18.23
N LEU A 972 -13.86 -18.75 -17.99
CA LEU A 972 -13.43 -17.76 -18.98
C LEU A 972 -12.91 -18.43 -20.26
N LEU A 973 -12.11 -19.49 -20.09
CA LEU A 973 -11.62 -20.29 -21.21
C LEU A 973 -12.68 -21.23 -21.81
N SER A 974 -13.81 -21.49 -21.14
CA SER A 974 -14.89 -22.35 -21.64
C SER A 974 -15.93 -21.57 -22.45
N GLU A 975 -16.07 -20.27 -22.20
CA GLU A 975 -16.75 -19.34 -23.12
C GLU A 975 -16.07 -19.27 -24.50
N HIS A 976 -14.88 -19.88 -24.67
CA HIS A 976 -14.20 -20.13 -25.94
C HIS A 976 -15.12 -20.69 -27.04
N GLU A 977 -16.09 -21.56 -26.71
CA GLU A 977 -16.95 -22.16 -27.74
C GLU A 977 -17.85 -21.13 -28.45
N ARG A 978 -18.17 -19.99 -27.82
CA ARG A 978 -18.99 -18.93 -28.45
C ARG A 978 -18.21 -18.09 -29.47
N TYR A 979 -16.90 -17.91 -29.27
CA TYR A 979 -16.07 -17.07 -30.15
C TYR A 979 -15.50 -17.81 -31.36
N TRP A 980 -15.46 -19.15 -31.33
CA TRP A 980 -15.19 -19.97 -32.52
C TRP A 980 -16.36 -19.98 -33.51
N THR A 981 -17.58 -19.73 -33.03
CA THR A 981 -18.81 -19.79 -33.84
C THR A 981 -19.34 -18.43 -34.31
N CYS A 982 -18.69 -17.31 -34.00
CA CYS A 982 -19.17 -16.00 -34.47
C CYS A 982 -18.95 -15.89 -35.99
N PRO A 983 -20.02 -15.95 -36.83
CA PRO A 983 -19.88 -15.77 -38.26
C PRO A 983 -19.52 -14.31 -38.51
N LEU A 984 -18.62 -14.08 -39.46
CA LEU A 984 -18.31 -12.75 -40.00
C LEU A 984 -19.61 -11.99 -40.33
N HIS A 985 -19.83 -10.86 -39.67
CA HIS A 985 -20.74 -9.84 -40.17
C HIS A 985 -19.92 -8.59 -40.52
N SER A 986 -19.69 -8.51 -41.85
CA SER A 986 -19.37 -7.38 -42.74
C SER A 986 -18.33 -6.37 -42.30
#